data_AF-A0A4U6VLN3-F1
#
_entry.id   AF-A0A4U6VLN3-F1
#
_cell.length_a   1.000
_cell.length_b   1.000
_cell.length_c   1.000
_cell.angle_alpha   90.00
_cell.angle_beta   90.00
_cell.angle_gamma   90.00
#
_symmetry.space_group_name_H-M   'P 1'
#
loop_
_entity.id
_entity.type
_entity.pdbx_description
1 polymer ?
#
loop_
_entity_poly.entity_id
_entity_poly.type
_entity_poly.pdbx_seq_one_letter_code
_entity_poly.pdbx_strand_id
1 'polypeptide(L)'
;MADLTHGAVDSLLGVLSEAIKDEAKLLSGVQGDMQFIKDEMDSMNGFLLHLTKSSDDHDDQQRAWMKQVREIAYIAQDCIELYVRDLPPPDRGLLAKVRHAVVLLRKMPARHHLATRIRDLKVRVRDVGERRQRYGVTVPEVKRGKPTTSVVHGGKTADELNTARENFLRALALDMDAGGASFQNALALLPEDIKSVTQDIQVALTKEYEMDQDNPATICVEMLHRALHVSHQGQGRVNREELEKLSAASKYDVMDLPKQVMALCYSKLSRGYKSCLQYLTAFLEETSISRTSLVRRWAAERLVVKEDDKQSYEQAADMYFTDFLFRGFISPIDHGAAGKVKSCKMREQVKGFISDISKSENFEGSQLPTHLDNQLRIRHMVAKQPKKLDQQKEPDQAQDQDHDVICGFPLPGKISMANTKNLEKSIDKLLNHLRSLPDTYRLNVVDLGGCRGLKKRHLKSICKMRTIKYLSLRNTDVSGLPNQIQALQLLETLDIRQTNINGSHTKRITLRKLKHLLAGDINTSSDGSTERRAGESFRTVRIPTNISKMTDMEVLSRVEVSRGNELSEIGNLKKLRKIGVLLPGSEQDINDLRRQISKMARRLRSLSIWITPGTLSDSASLDNAGSDGTLFLRPVYLESLSINGMEKSGLPSWVTADFNNLSKITLCDTHLTAPKLDNVVSNLPHLHCLRLRRKSYTEDGLTFRAGGFKALRFLLLEGADITALTFEENSGPQLEKIFWSMDTAVAAKASATGIEHLVELKHLIIPEGRSCPLVENAIAKHPKSHAIRLS
;
A
#
# COMPACT_ATOMS: atom_id res chain seq x y z
N MET A 1 -8.34 -21.62 14.37
CA MET A 1 -9.67 -21.33 13.73
C MET A 1 -10.61 -20.56 14.67
N ALA A 2 -10.45 -20.69 15.99
CA ALA A 2 -11.27 -20.00 16.99
C ALA A 2 -11.09 -18.46 16.97
N ASP A 3 -9.85 -17.92 16.88
CA ASP A 3 -9.62 -16.46 16.95
C ASP A 3 -10.25 -15.65 15.81
N LEU A 4 -10.32 -16.22 14.59
CA LEU A 4 -11.07 -15.69 13.42
C LEU A 4 -12.55 -15.53 13.67
N THR A 5 -13.11 -16.59 14.23
CA THR A 5 -14.52 -16.69 14.51
C THR A 5 -14.84 -15.75 15.67
N HIS A 6 -14.01 -15.73 16.70
CA HIS A 6 -14.07 -14.77 17.80
C HIS A 6 -13.99 -13.32 17.29
N GLY A 7 -12.98 -12.95 16.50
CA GLY A 7 -12.84 -11.58 15.97
C GLY A 7 -13.99 -11.15 15.05
N ALA A 8 -14.54 -12.06 14.24
CA ALA A 8 -15.72 -11.78 13.42
C ALA A 8 -16.97 -11.57 14.29
N VAL A 9 -17.14 -12.38 15.33
CA VAL A 9 -18.25 -12.28 16.29
C VAL A 9 -18.13 -11.00 17.13
N ASP A 10 -16.94 -10.67 17.61
CA ASP A 10 -16.68 -9.46 18.42
C ASP A 10 -16.93 -8.17 17.62
N SER A 11 -16.47 -8.12 16.36
CA SER A 11 -16.78 -7.02 15.45
C SER A 11 -18.29 -6.87 15.22
N LEU A 12 -19.01 -7.99 15.08
CA LEU A 12 -20.47 -7.98 14.93
C LEU A 12 -21.17 -7.49 16.21
N LEU A 13 -20.72 -7.92 17.38
CA LEU A 13 -21.28 -7.53 18.68
C LEU A 13 -21.17 -6.02 18.90
N GLY A 14 -20.05 -5.42 18.49
CA GLY A 14 -19.88 -3.96 18.46
C GLY A 14 -20.92 -3.26 17.56
N VAL A 15 -21.08 -3.75 16.32
CA VAL A 15 -22.06 -3.20 15.37
C VAL A 15 -23.50 -3.37 15.84
N LEU A 16 -23.86 -4.53 16.41
CA LEU A 16 -25.17 -4.81 16.98
C LEU A 16 -25.50 -3.89 18.16
N SER A 17 -24.53 -3.66 19.04
CA SER A 17 -24.71 -2.82 20.23
C SER A 17 -25.06 -1.37 19.85
N GLU A 18 -24.44 -0.84 18.81
CA GLU A 18 -24.77 0.49 18.28
C GLU A 18 -26.11 0.49 17.54
N ALA A 19 -26.38 -0.52 16.70
CA ALA A 19 -27.64 -0.62 15.96
C ALA A 19 -28.87 -0.74 16.88
N ILE A 20 -28.77 -1.49 17.98
CA ILE A 20 -29.86 -1.66 18.95
C ILE A 20 -30.16 -0.35 19.68
N LYS A 21 -29.14 0.44 20.05
CA LYS A 21 -29.32 1.76 20.68
C LYS A 21 -30.03 2.74 19.74
N ASP A 22 -29.73 2.68 18.45
CA ASP A 22 -30.36 3.54 17.45
C ASP A 22 -31.78 3.09 17.08
N GLU A 23 -32.03 1.78 17.05
CA GLU A 23 -33.35 1.20 16.81
C GLU A 23 -34.32 1.41 17.99
N ALA A 24 -33.84 1.39 19.24
CA ALA A 24 -34.65 1.68 20.43
C ALA A 24 -35.26 3.10 20.40
N LYS A 25 -34.58 4.04 19.72
CA LYS A 25 -35.08 5.41 19.49
C LYS A 25 -36.15 5.46 18.38
N LEU A 26 -36.29 4.39 17.61
CA LEU A 26 -37.16 4.28 16.42
C LEU A 26 -38.43 3.44 16.66
N LEU A 27 -38.60 2.85 17.86
CA LEU A 27 -39.78 2.06 18.27
C LEU A 27 -40.24 1.05 17.19
N SER A 28 -39.30 0.22 16.72
CA SER A 28 -39.46 -0.61 15.52
C SER A 28 -39.37 -2.12 15.81
N GLY A 29 -40.01 -2.92 14.96
CA GLY A 29 -40.30 -4.34 15.22
C GLY A 29 -39.15 -5.33 15.04
N VAL A 30 -37.93 -4.92 14.66
CA VAL A 30 -36.76 -5.83 14.51
C VAL A 30 -35.74 -5.71 15.65
N GLN A 31 -35.95 -4.79 16.60
CA GLN A 31 -35.07 -4.62 17.77
C GLN A 31 -34.90 -5.94 18.53
N GLY A 32 -36.00 -6.67 18.77
CA GLY A 32 -35.96 -7.96 19.45
C GLY A 32 -35.22 -9.05 18.67
N ASP A 33 -35.24 -9.00 17.33
CA ASP A 33 -34.51 -9.94 16.49
C ASP A 33 -33.00 -9.64 16.52
N MET A 34 -32.61 -8.36 16.49
CA MET A 34 -31.21 -7.94 16.63
C MET A 34 -30.66 -8.27 18.02
N GLN A 35 -31.46 -8.05 19.08
CA GLN A 35 -31.07 -8.40 20.44
C GLN A 35 -30.86 -9.91 20.57
N PHE A 36 -31.76 -10.72 20.02
CA PHE A 36 -31.59 -12.18 20.01
C PHE A 36 -30.30 -12.59 19.27
N ILE A 37 -30.04 -12.03 18.10
CA ILE A 37 -28.80 -12.32 17.35
C ILE A 37 -27.58 -11.93 18.20
N LYS A 38 -27.62 -10.78 18.87
CA LYS A 38 -26.54 -10.33 19.75
C LYS A 38 -26.32 -11.32 20.89
N ASP A 39 -27.37 -11.71 21.60
CA ASP A 39 -27.28 -12.60 22.76
C ASP A 39 -26.77 -14.00 22.36
N GLU A 40 -27.24 -14.52 21.22
CA GLU A 40 -26.79 -15.81 20.70
C GLU A 40 -25.32 -15.74 20.25
N MET A 41 -24.92 -14.66 19.57
CA MET A 41 -23.53 -14.42 19.17
C MET A 41 -22.62 -14.25 20.40
N ASP A 42 -23.06 -13.57 21.45
CA ASP A 42 -22.36 -13.43 22.74
C ASP A 42 -22.13 -14.80 23.39
N SER A 43 -23.15 -15.66 23.39
CA SER A 43 -23.08 -17.04 23.89
C SER A 43 -22.08 -17.88 23.09
N MET A 44 -22.14 -17.80 21.75
CA MET A 44 -21.16 -18.45 20.88
C MET A 44 -19.75 -17.90 21.12
N ASN A 45 -19.61 -16.59 21.38
CA ASN A 45 -18.32 -15.94 21.65
C ASN A 45 -17.68 -16.48 22.93
N GLY A 46 -18.45 -16.65 24.01
CA GLY A 46 -17.97 -17.24 25.25
C GLY A 46 -17.39 -18.65 25.08
N PHE A 47 -18.02 -19.47 24.22
CA PHE A 47 -17.50 -20.79 23.88
C PHE A 47 -16.24 -20.72 23.01
N LEU A 48 -16.21 -19.82 22.02
CA LEU A 48 -15.02 -19.60 21.20
C LEU A 48 -13.83 -19.14 22.05
N LEU A 49 -14.06 -18.28 23.04
CA LEU A 49 -13.05 -17.82 24.00
C LEU A 49 -12.50 -18.97 24.87
N HIS A 50 -13.28 -20.02 25.09
CA HIS A 50 -12.81 -21.22 25.77
C HIS A 50 -11.96 -22.09 24.83
N LEU A 51 -12.39 -22.22 23.57
CA LEU A 51 -11.63 -22.92 22.53
C LEU A 51 -10.29 -22.24 22.22
N THR A 52 -10.20 -20.90 22.28
CA THR A 52 -8.93 -20.18 22.09
C THR A 52 -7.95 -20.37 23.25
N LYS A 53 -8.44 -20.77 24.44
CA LYS A 53 -7.61 -21.00 25.64
C LYS A 53 -7.14 -22.45 25.78
N SER A 54 -7.90 -23.42 25.24
CA SER A 54 -7.45 -24.81 25.09
C SER A 54 -6.49 -24.94 23.90
N SER A 55 -5.48 -25.81 23.97
CA SER A 55 -4.43 -25.97 22.94
C SER A 55 -4.97 -26.16 21.51
N ASP A 56 -4.10 -25.93 20.52
CA ASP A 56 -4.36 -25.87 19.06
C ASP A 56 -5.01 -27.11 18.38
N ASP A 57 -5.32 -28.16 19.14
CA ASP A 57 -5.91 -29.41 18.64
C ASP A 57 -7.44 -29.35 18.74
N HIS A 58 -8.08 -28.77 17.71
CA HIS A 58 -9.53 -28.73 17.58
C HIS A 58 -10.02 -29.87 16.70
N ASP A 59 -10.98 -30.65 17.20
CA ASP A 59 -11.65 -31.69 16.42
C ASP A 59 -12.36 -31.10 15.18
N ASP A 60 -12.55 -31.94 14.15
CA ASP A 60 -13.13 -31.54 12.87
C ASP A 60 -14.55 -30.99 13.02
N GLN A 61 -15.33 -31.48 13.99
CA GLN A 61 -16.66 -30.96 14.29
C GLN A 61 -16.59 -29.54 14.88
N GLN A 62 -15.62 -29.26 15.75
CA GLN A 62 -15.39 -27.91 16.29
C GLN A 62 -14.96 -26.95 15.17
N ARG A 63 -14.09 -27.40 14.26
CA ARG A 63 -13.62 -26.62 13.11
C ARG A 63 -14.74 -26.28 12.13
N ALA A 64 -15.58 -27.27 11.80
CA ALA A 64 -16.74 -27.08 10.93
C ALA A 64 -17.76 -26.11 11.55
N TRP A 65 -18.04 -26.23 12.84
CA TRP A 65 -18.95 -25.32 13.55
C TRP A 65 -18.38 -23.89 13.62
N MET A 66 -17.11 -23.73 13.96
CA MET A 66 -16.43 -22.42 13.98
C MET A 66 -16.47 -21.71 12.62
N LYS A 67 -16.42 -22.46 11.51
CA LYS A 67 -16.55 -21.90 10.16
C LYS A 67 -17.96 -21.35 9.93
N GLN A 68 -18.99 -22.08 10.32
CA GLN A 68 -20.39 -21.65 10.20
C GLN A 68 -20.67 -20.39 11.03
N VAL A 69 -20.19 -20.34 12.29
CA VAL A 69 -20.35 -19.17 13.16
C VAL A 69 -19.67 -17.94 12.54
N ARG A 70 -18.48 -18.09 11.97
CA ARG A 70 -17.74 -16.99 11.33
C ARG A 70 -18.47 -16.46 10.11
N GLU A 71 -18.98 -17.35 9.27
CA GLU A 71 -19.76 -16.96 8.08
C GLU A 71 -21.04 -16.22 8.47
N ILE A 72 -21.75 -16.70 9.49
CA ILE A 72 -22.94 -16.03 10.01
C ILE A 72 -22.58 -14.66 10.61
N ALA A 73 -21.48 -14.57 11.36
CA ALA A 73 -21.05 -13.32 11.97
C ALA A 73 -20.80 -12.23 10.92
N TYR A 74 -20.11 -12.58 9.84
CA TYR A 74 -19.96 -11.68 8.70
C TYR A 74 -21.31 -11.31 8.09
N ILE A 75 -22.13 -12.30 7.70
CA ILE A 75 -23.45 -12.07 7.07
C ILE A 75 -24.30 -11.13 7.92
N ALA A 76 -24.33 -11.36 9.24
CA ALA A 76 -25.02 -10.51 10.19
C ALA A 76 -24.51 -9.08 10.17
N GLN A 77 -23.19 -8.91 10.24
CA GLN A 77 -22.57 -7.60 10.33
C GLN A 77 -22.97 -6.73 9.14
N ASP A 78 -22.88 -7.23 7.91
CA ASP A 78 -23.31 -6.43 6.76
C ASP A 78 -24.82 -6.25 6.72
N CYS A 79 -25.64 -7.24 7.09
CA CYS A 79 -27.10 -7.04 7.12
C CYS A 79 -27.46 -5.87 8.03
N ILE A 80 -26.79 -5.77 9.18
CA ILE A 80 -27.03 -4.73 10.18
C ILE A 80 -26.41 -3.40 9.73
N GLU A 81 -25.18 -3.40 9.19
CA GLU A 81 -24.58 -2.19 8.62
C GLU A 81 -25.42 -1.63 7.46
N LEU A 82 -25.99 -2.49 6.61
CA LEU A 82 -26.92 -2.11 5.53
C LEU A 82 -28.24 -1.58 6.10
N TYR A 83 -28.77 -2.19 7.16
CA TYR A 83 -29.96 -1.73 7.87
C TYR A 83 -29.78 -0.32 8.45
N VAL A 84 -28.71 -0.11 9.23
CA VAL A 84 -28.35 1.18 9.82
C VAL A 84 -28.09 2.23 8.74
N ARG A 85 -27.45 1.85 7.62
CA ARG A 85 -27.22 2.74 6.48
C ARG A 85 -28.50 3.22 5.81
N ASP A 86 -29.46 2.31 5.59
CA ASP A 86 -30.64 2.60 4.76
C ASP A 86 -31.78 3.25 5.57
N LEU A 87 -31.75 3.11 6.90
CA LEU A 87 -32.76 3.59 7.86
C LEU A 87 -32.14 4.39 9.02
N PRO A 88 -31.45 5.52 8.74
CA PRO A 88 -30.88 6.35 9.79
C PRO A 88 -31.99 6.99 10.65
N PRO A 89 -31.76 7.25 11.95
CA PRO A 89 -32.75 7.88 12.80
C PRO A 89 -33.06 9.34 12.37
N PRO A 90 -34.26 9.88 12.69
CA PRO A 90 -34.63 11.24 12.31
C PRO A 90 -33.77 12.27 13.04
N ASP A 91 -33.35 13.31 12.31
CA ASP A 91 -32.77 14.52 12.90
C ASP A 91 -33.78 15.20 13.86
N ARG A 92 -33.27 15.88 14.90
CA ARG A 92 -34.13 16.57 15.89
C ARG A 92 -34.91 17.72 15.25
N GLY A 93 -36.25 17.66 15.30
CA GLY A 93 -37.15 18.76 14.92
C GLY A 93 -38.51 18.30 14.36
N LEU A 94 -39.55 19.14 14.50
CA LEU A 94 -40.93 18.83 14.04
C LEU A 94 -41.03 18.70 12.51
N LEU A 95 -40.38 19.60 11.74
CA LEU A 95 -40.34 19.54 10.27
C LEU A 95 -39.50 18.36 9.74
N ALA A 96 -38.50 17.92 10.51
CA ALA A 96 -37.71 16.74 10.20
C ALA A 96 -38.56 15.46 10.31
N LYS A 97 -39.45 15.35 11.31
CA LYS A 97 -40.38 14.22 11.47
C LYS A 97 -41.33 14.05 10.27
N VAL A 98 -41.85 15.14 9.70
CA VAL A 98 -42.77 15.10 8.55
C VAL A 98 -42.05 14.69 7.26
N ARG A 99 -40.86 15.25 6.97
CA ARG A 99 -40.02 14.80 5.84
C ARG A 99 -39.57 13.35 6.00
N HIS A 100 -39.30 12.94 7.23
CA HIS A 100 -38.92 11.58 7.55
C HIS A 100 -40.06 10.60 7.27
N ALA A 101 -41.31 10.93 7.58
CA ALA A 101 -42.47 10.08 7.26
C ALA A 101 -42.62 9.80 5.74
N VAL A 102 -42.42 10.82 4.89
CA VAL A 102 -42.47 10.67 3.42
C VAL A 102 -41.31 9.83 2.88
N VAL A 103 -40.10 9.99 3.45
CA VAL A 103 -38.92 9.17 3.12
C VAL A 103 -39.09 7.73 3.65
N LEU A 104 -39.72 7.55 4.81
CA LEU A 104 -40.05 6.25 5.39
C LEU A 104 -40.98 5.47 4.47
N LEU A 105 -42.07 6.10 4.00
CA LEU A 105 -43.04 5.51 3.09
C LEU A 105 -42.39 5.08 1.76
N ARG A 106 -41.49 5.91 1.19
CA ARG A 106 -40.75 5.56 -0.04
C ARG A 106 -39.73 4.42 0.14
N LYS A 107 -39.22 4.22 1.36
CA LYS A 107 -38.23 3.17 1.69
C LYS A 107 -38.84 1.92 2.31
N MET A 108 -40.16 1.85 2.48
CA MET A 108 -40.87 0.69 3.05
C MET A 108 -40.52 -0.65 2.40
N PRO A 109 -40.36 -0.79 1.07
CA PRO A 109 -39.98 -2.07 0.46
C PRO A 109 -38.57 -2.52 0.85
N ALA A 110 -37.60 -1.60 0.87
CA ALA A 110 -36.23 -1.87 1.29
C ALA A 110 -36.16 -2.18 2.80
N ARG A 111 -36.95 -1.46 3.61
CA ARG A 111 -37.10 -1.71 5.04
C ARG A 111 -37.69 -3.08 5.33
N HIS A 112 -38.77 -3.43 4.63
CA HIS A 112 -39.41 -4.74 4.77
C HIS A 112 -38.46 -5.86 4.35
N HIS A 113 -37.74 -5.68 3.24
CA HIS A 113 -36.74 -6.65 2.77
C HIS A 113 -35.59 -6.86 3.76
N LEU A 114 -35.00 -5.77 4.29
CA LEU A 114 -33.92 -5.87 5.28
C LEU A 114 -34.41 -6.44 6.62
N ALA A 115 -35.63 -6.07 7.04
CA ALA A 115 -36.25 -6.65 8.23
C ALA A 115 -36.50 -8.16 8.08
N THR A 116 -36.94 -8.61 6.90
CA THR A 116 -37.07 -10.04 6.61
C THR A 116 -35.71 -10.74 6.64
N ARG A 117 -34.66 -10.14 6.07
CA ARG A 117 -33.30 -10.69 6.16
C ARG A 117 -32.78 -10.80 7.59
N ILE A 118 -33.11 -9.85 8.46
CA ILE A 118 -32.75 -9.90 9.89
C ILE A 118 -33.51 -11.03 10.59
N ARG A 119 -34.79 -11.26 10.27
CA ARG A 119 -35.56 -12.42 10.78
C ARG A 119 -34.99 -13.75 10.29
N ASP A 120 -34.66 -13.85 9.00
CA ASP A 120 -34.04 -15.05 8.43
C ASP A 120 -32.68 -15.33 9.09
N LEU A 121 -31.92 -14.26 9.35
CA LEU A 121 -30.65 -14.33 10.05
C LEU A 121 -30.82 -14.84 11.49
N LYS A 122 -31.82 -14.34 12.23
CA LYS A 122 -32.17 -14.86 13.56
C LYS A 122 -32.43 -16.36 13.54
N VAL A 123 -33.19 -16.85 12.56
CA VAL A 123 -33.47 -18.30 12.40
C VAL A 123 -32.18 -19.07 12.13
N ARG A 124 -31.31 -18.56 11.25
CA ARG A 124 -30.03 -19.21 10.93
C ARG A 124 -29.06 -19.25 12.12
N VAL A 125 -29.01 -18.16 12.87
CA VAL A 125 -28.20 -18.02 14.09
C VAL A 125 -28.63 -19.06 15.13
N ARG A 126 -29.95 -19.19 15.35
CA ARG A 126 -30.54 -20.21 16.22
C ARG A 126 -30.19 -21.64 15.77
N ASP A 127 -30.39 -21.95 14.49
CA ASP A 127 -30.13 -23.29 13.96
C ASP A 127 -28.65 -23.69 14.08
N VAL A 128 -27.71 -22.75 13.90
CA VAL A 128 -26.27 -23.01 14.16
C VAL A 128 -25.97 -23.23 15.65
N GLY A 129 -26.69 -22.54 16.55
CA GLY A 129 -26.65 -22.82 17.99
C GLY A 129 -27.16 -24.23 18.33
N GLU A 130 -28.32 -24.60 17.80
CA GLU A 130 -28.96 -25.92 18.04
C GLU A 130 -28.18 -27.08 17.43
N ARG A 131 -27.56 -26.89 16.24
CA ARG A 131 -26.69 -27.91 15.63
C ARG A 131 -25.50 -28.28 16.50
N ARG A 132 -24.96 -27.31 17.26
CA ARG A 132 -23.89 -27.56 18.22
C ARG A 132 -24.29 -28.62 19.24
N GLN A 133 -25.52 -28.54 19.75
CA GLN A 133 -26.06 -29.48 20.73
C GLN A 133 -26.40 -30.83 20.09
N ARG A 134 -27.03 -30.83 18.90
CA ARG A 134 -27.39 -32.06 18.18
C ARG A 134 -26.20 -32.94 17.81
N TYR A 135 -25.09 -32.33 17.41
CA TYR A 135 -23.90 -33.05 16.98
C TYR A 135 -22.84 -33.19 18.08
N GLY A 136 -23.16 -32.84 19.33
CA GLY A 136 -22.28 -33.09 20.46
C GLY A 136 -20.96 -32.32 20.43
N VAL A 137 -20.94 -31.07 19.93
CA VAL A 137 -19.75 -30.22 19.98
C VAL A 137 -19.49 -29.81 21.43
N THR A 138 -18.70 -30.62 22.13
CA THR A 138 -18.43 -30.51 23.57
C THR A 138 -17.42 -29.43 23.91
N VAL A 139 -17.51 -28.94 25.15
CA VAL A 139 -16.51 -28.05 25.76
C VAL A 139 -15.32 -28.91 26.19
N PRO A 140 -14.08 -28.63 25.75
CA PRO A 140 -12.91 -29.38 26.20
C PRO A 140 -12.74 -29.35 27.73
N GLU A 141 -12.48 -30.52 28.34
CA GLU A 141 -12.17 -30.61 29.76
C GLU A 141 -10.83 -29.93 30.06
N VAL A 142 -10.86 -28.98 30.99
CA VAL A 142 -9.67 -28.24 31.42
C VAL A 142 -8.78 -29.15 32.27
N LYS A 143 -7.68 -29.65 31.72
CA LYS A 143 -6.58 -30.19 32.54
C LYS A 143 -5.97 -29.03 33.34
N ARG A 144 -6.32 -28.91 34.62
CA ARG A 144 -5.75 -27.91 35.54
C ARG A 144 -4.26 -28.17 35.77
N GLY A 145 -3.40 -27.47 35.02
CA GLY A 145 -2.01 -27.23 35.41
C GLY A 145 -1.92 -26.11 36.46
N LYS A 146 -0.95 -26.23 37.38
CA LYS A 146 -0.71 -25.32 38.53
C LYS A 146 -0.63 -23.83 38.13
N PRO A 147 -1.00 -22.90 39.03
CA PRO A 147 -1.04 -21.47 38.73
C PRO A 147 0.38 -20.92 38.58
N THR A 148 0.70 -20.40 37.39
CA THR A 148 1.84 -19.51 37.22
C THR A 148 1.43 -18.10 37.64
N THR A 149 2.18 -17.58 38.61
CA THR A 149 2.10 -16.22 39.13
C THR A 149 2.20 -15.20 38.00
N SER A 150 1.24 -14.29 37.96
CA SER A 150 1.24 -13.11 37.08
C SER A 150 2.36 -12.18 37.48
N VAL A 151 3.51 -12.35 36.83
CA VAL A 151 4.60 -11.38 36.86
C VAL A 151 4.23 -10.25 35.91
N VAL A 152 3.79 -9.12 36.49
CA VAL A 152 3.68 -7.82 35.82
C VAL A 152 5.09 -7.38 35.46
N HIS A 153 5.49 -7.41 34.18
CA HIS A 153 6.76 -6.84 33.73
C HIS A 153 6.54 -5.86 32.58
N GLY A 154 7.22 -4.71 32.69
CA GLY A 154 7.16 -3.60 31.77
C GLY A 154 7.57 -3.99 30.35
N GLY A 155 6.67 -3.77 29.40
CA GLY A 155 6.95 -3.92 27.98
C GLY A 155 7.86 -2.80 27.48
N LYS A 156 8.79 -3.15 26.59
CA LYS A 156 9.61 -2.19 25.84
C LYS A 156 8.73 -1.25 25.02
N THR A 157 9.13 0.01 24.88
CA THR A 157 8.43 0.97 24.02
C THR A 157 8.53 0.58 22.54
N ALA A 158 7.63 1.07 21.68
CA ALA A 158 7.67 0.78 20.24
C ALA A 158 8.98 1.25 19.58
N ASP A 159 9.58 2.32 20.12
CA ASP A 159 10.86 2.85 19.65
C ASP A 159 12.02 1.91 19.99
N GLU A 160 12.07 1.35 21.21
CA GLU A 160 13.07 0.34 21.59
C GLU A 160 12.99 -0.92 20.73
N LEU A 161 11.78 -1.36 20.38
CA LEU A 161 11.59 -2.53 19.49
C LEU A 161 12.10 -2.23 18.08
N ASN A 162 11.86 -1.03 17.56
CA ASN A 162 12.36 -0.62 16.25
C ASN A 162 13.89 -0.50 16.25
N THR A 163 14.50 0.07 17.29
CA THR A 163 15.96 0.13 17.43
C THR A 163 16.57 -1.27 17.48
N ALA A 164 15.98 -2.19 18.24
CA ALA A 164 16.44 -3.59 18.29
C ALA A 164 16.35 -4.26 16.91
N ARG A 165 15.26 -4.04 16.16
CA ARG A 165 15.10 -4.54 14.79
C ARG A 165 16.16 -3.95 13.86
N GLU A 166 16.44 -2.66 13.93
CA GLU A 166 17.48 -2.03 13.10
C GLU A 166 18.88 -2.55 13.42
N ASN A 167 19.21 -2.72 14.70
CA ASN A 167 20.50 -3.28 15.11
C ASN A 167 20.69 -4.71 14.58
N PHE A 168 19.64 -5.54 14.66
CA PHE A 168 19.66 -6.88 14.08
C PHE A 168 19.82 -6.85 12.56
N LEU A 169 19.10 -5.98 11.85
CA LEU A 169 19.24 -5.85 10.39
C LEU A 169 20.64 -5.40 9.99
N ARG A 170 21.31 -4.55 10.79
CA ARG A 170 22.71 -4.16 10.56
C ARG A 170 23.66 -5.34 10.77
N ALA A 171 23.49 -6.11 11.84
CA ALA A 171 24.28 -7.31 12.09
C ALA A 171 24.14 -8.32 10.94
N LEU A 172 22.91 -8.54 10.48
CA LEU A 172 22.60 -9.39 9.35
C LEU A 172 23.22 -8.89 8.03
N ALA A 173 23.22 -7.57 7.79
CA ALA A 173 23.87 -6.99 6.62
C ALA A 173 25.39 -7.20 6.64
N LEU A 174 26.04 -7.00 7.80
CA LEU A 174 27.48 -7.27 7.96
C LEU A 174 27.82 -8.74 7.69
N ASP A 175 26.96 -9.67 8.12
CA ASP A 175 27.13 -11.10 7.84
C ASP A 175 27.02 -11.44 6.34
N MET A 176 26.23 -10.67 5.58
CA MET A 176 26.03 -10.85 4.14
C MET A 176 27.12 -10.18 3.29
N ASP A 177 27.65 -9.04 3.74
CA ASP A 177 28.72 -8.29 3.05
C ASP A 177 30.10 -8.95 3.18
N ALA A 178 30.31 -9.80 4.20
CA ALA A 178 31.57 -10.51 4.45
C ALA A 178 31.87 -11.68 3.49
N GLY A 179 31.13 -11.82 2.38
CA GLY A 179 31.42 -12.77 1.30
C GLY A 179 31.10 -14.24 1.61
N GLY A 180 30.56 -14.53 2.79
CA GLY A 180 30.02 -15.84 3.15
C GLY A 180 28.95 -15.63 4.20
N ALA A 181 27.72 -16.06 3.92
CA ALA A 181 26.56 -15.90 4.78
C ALA A 181 26.72 -16.68 6.10
N SER A 182 27.60 -16.15 6.95
CA SER A 182 28.08 -16.79 8.18
C SER A 182 27.08 -16.65 9.33
N PHE A 183 26.20 -15.63 9.24
CA PHE A 183 25.18 -15.26 10.21
C PHE A 183 25.70 -15.14 11.66
N GLN A 184 27.00 -14.93 11.86
CA GLN A 184 27.62 -14.96 13.18
C GLN A 184 27.24 -13.73 14.01
N ASN A 185 27.18 -12.55 13.38
CA ASN A 185 26.75 -11.33 14.05
C ASN A 185 25.27 -11.42 14.44
N ALA A 186 24.43 -11.98 13.57
CA ALA A 186 23.02 -12.25 13.86
C ALA A 186 22.83 -13.31 14.98
N LEU A 187 23.60 -14.41 14.95
CA LEU A 187 23.61 -15.46 15.99
C LEU A 187 24.01 -14.89 17.35
N ALA A 188 24.96 -13.95 17.39
CA ALA A 188 25.43 -13.33 18.63
C ALA A 188 24.36 -12.49 19.34
N LEU A 189 23.33 -12.05 18.62
CA LEU A 189 22.20 -11.28 19.18
C LEU A 189 21.08 -12.18 19.74
N LEU A 190 21.15 -13.50 19.54
CA LEU A 190 20.16 -14.44 20.06
C LEU A 190 20.41 -14.78 21.55
N PRO A 191 19.35 -15.07 22.32
CA PRO A 191 19.47 -15.64 23.66
C PRO A 191 20.32 -16.93 23.70
N GLU A 192 21.18 -17.05 24.70
CA GLU A 192 22.12 -18.17 24.85
C GLU A 192 21.42 -19.54 24.96
N ASP A 193 20.18 -19.60 25.43
CA ASP A 193 19.41 -20.85 25.58
C ASP A 193 18.97 -21.47 24.23
N ILE A 194 18.91 -20.68 23.16
CA ILE A 194 18.53 -21.14 21.80
C ILE A 194 19.66 -21.05 20.78
N LYS A 195 20.76 -20.39 21.14
CA LYS A 195 21.88 -20.10 20.23
C LYS A 195 22.54 -21.36 19.67
N SER A 196 22.85 -22.32 20.53
CA SER A 196 23.49 -23.59 20.11
C SER A 196 22.61 -24.40 19.17
N VAL A 197 21.34 -24.59 19.50
CA VAL A 197 20.39 -25.34 18.67
C VAL A 197 20.15 -24.64 17.32
N THR A 198 20.11 -23.31 17.32
CA THR A 198 19.97 -22.52 16.07
C THR A 198 21.21 -22.68 15.18
N GLN A 199 22.41 -22.70 15.79
CA GLN A 199 23.66 -22.94 15.07
C GLN A 199 23.71 -24.34 14.45
N ASP A 200 23.23 -25.37 15.15
CA ASP A 200 23.15 -26.73 14.60
C ASP A 200 22.24 -26.80 13.36
N ILE A 201 21.07 -26.14 13.41
CA ILE A 201 20.14 -26.07 12.27
C ILE A 201 20.78 -25.31 11.11
N GLN A 202 21.47 -24.20 11.39
CA GLN A 202 22.19 -23.45 10.38
C GLN A 202 23.25 -24.30 9.69
N VAL A 203 24.09 -25.00 10.45
CA VAL A 203 25.12 -25.90 9.90
C VAL A 203 24.48 -27.00 9.04
N ALA A 204 23.36 -27.57 9.48
CA ALA A 204 22.64 -28.58 8.70
C ALA A 204 22.11 -28.02 7.37
N LEU A 205 21.53 -26.83 7.36
CA LEU A 205 21.04 -26.16 6.13
C LEU A 205 22.18 -25.81 5.17
N THR A 206 23.35 -25.42 5.69
CA THR A 206 24.49 -24.99 4.86
C THR A 206 25.38 -26.13 4.38
N LYS A 207 25.23 -27.35 4.92
CA LYS A 207 26.04 -28.52 4.52
C LYS A 207 25.76 -29.01 3.09
N GLU A 208 24.58 -28.72 2.54
CA GLU A 208 24.13 -29.26 1.26
C GLU A 208 24.38 -28.33 0.06
N TYR A 209 24.79 -27.08 0.26
CA TYR A 209 24.85 -26.10 -0.83
C TYR A 209 25.96 -25.04 -0.66
N GLU A 210 26.60 -24.63 -1.75
CA GLU A 210 27.43 -23.42 -1.80
C GLU A 210 26.58 -22.16 -1.51
N MET A 211 27.07 -21.28 -0.63
CA MET A 211 26.30 -20.15 -0.14
C MET A 211 26.25 -18.98 -1.14
N ASP A 212 25.15 -18.89 -1.88
CA ASP A 212 24.73 -17.69 -2.62
C ASP A 212 23.57 -16.97 -1.88
N GLN A 213 23.37 -15.68 -2.12
CA GLN A 213 22.32 -14.87 -1.49
C GLN A 213 20.90 -15.33 -1.84
N ASP A 214 20.72 -15.95 -3.01
CA ASP A 214 19.44 -16.49 -3.47
C ASP A 214 19.28 -18.01 -3.19
N ASN A 215 20.23 -18.63 -2.49
CA ASN A 215 20.17 -20.04 -2.10
C ASN A 215 19.02 -20.31 -1.10
N PRO A 216 18.22 -21.39 -1.29
CA PRO A 216 17.19 -21.80 -0.35
C PRO A 216 17.61 -21.89 1.12
N ALA A 217 18.80 -22.41 1.38
CA ALA A 217 19.35 -22.53 2.72
C ALA A 217 19.59 -21.16 3.35
N THR A 218 20.24 -20.24 2.63
CA THR A 218 20.49 -18.85 3.07
C THR A 218 19.19 -18.14 3.41
N ILE A 219 18.18 -18.27 2.54
CA ILE A 219 16.86 -17.65 2.73
C ILE A 219 16.15 -18.19 3.97
N CYS A 220 16.22 -19.51 4.20
CA CYS A 220 15.60 -20.14 5.36
C CYS A 220 16.31 -19.77 6.67
N VAL A 221 17.65 -19.75 6.68
CA VAL A 221 18.44 -19.31 7.85
C VAL A 221 18.08 -17.86 8.18
N GLU A 222 18.03 -16.99 7.17
CA GLU A 222 17.65 -15.59 7.36
C GLU A 222 16.23 -15.45 7.96
N MET A 223 15.25 -16.18 7.41
CA MET A 223 13.87 -16.18 7.93
C MET A 223 13.81 -16.71 9.37
N LEU A 224 14.56 -17.76 9.69
CA LEU A 224 14.62 -18.35 11.04
C LEU A 224 15.18 -17.34 12.05
N HIS A 225 16.34 -16.75 11.74
CA HIS A 225 16.98 -15.73 12.57
C HIS A 225 16.05 -14.53 12.81
N ARG A 226 15.41 -14.04 11.74
CA ARG A 226 14.40 -12.98 11.82
C ARG A 226 13.25 -13.39 12.75
N ALA A 227 12.70 -14.60 12.58
CA ALA A 227 11.59 -15.08 13.40
C ALA A 227 11.96 -15.20 14.90
N LEU A 228 13.19 -15.61 15.21
CA LEU A 228 13.70 -15.67 16.58
C LEU A 228 13.86 -14.27 17.19
N HIS A 229 14.25 -13.28 16.39
CA HIS A 229 14.43 -11.90 16.85
C HIS A 229 13.11 -11.09 16.96
N VAL A 230 11.99 -11.52 16.35
CA VAL A 230 10.69 -10.83 16.50
C VAL A 230 10.15 -10.90 17.93
N SER A 231 10.62 -11.83 18.77
CA SER A 231 9.87 -12.28 19.94
C SER A 231 10.72 -12.45 21.21
N HIS A 232 11.05 -11.36 21.90
CA HIS A 232 11.56 -11.48 23.28
C HIS A 232 10.44 -11.63 24.33
N GLN A 233 9.20 -11.17 24.08
CA GLN A 233 8.08 -11.30 25.02
C GLN A 233 6.72 -11.40 24.27
N GLY A 234 6.05 -12.57 24.27
CA GLY A 234 4.67 -12.71 23.77
C GLY A 234 4.27 -14.06 23.12
N GLN A 235 2.97 -14.21 22.81
CA GLN A 235 2.40 -15.31 22.02
C GLN A 235 3.00 -15.33 20.60
N GLY A 236 3.37 -16.52 20.10
CA GLY A 236 4.01 -16.68 18.77
C GLY A 236 5.54 -16.77 18.79
N ARG A 237 6.16 -16.94 19.97
CA ARG A 237 7.59 -17.25 20.10
C ARG A 237 7.91 -18.63 19.53
N VAL A 238 9.03 -18.75 18.83
CA VAL A 238 9.68 -20.04 18.57
C VAL A 238 10.33 -20.49 19.88
N ASN A 239 9.87 -21.61 20.42
CA ASN A 239 10.42 -22.15 21.66
C ASN A 239 11.58 -23.10 21.38
N ARG A 240 12.37 -23.40 22.42
CA ARG A 240 13.52 -24.29 22.31
C ARG A 240 13.14 -25.70 21.88
N GLU A 241 12.03 -26.24 22.37
CA GLU A 241 11.57 -27.60 22.02
C GLU A 241 11.28 -27.76 20.52
N GLU A 242 10.72 -26.73 19.87
CA GLU A 242 10.46 -26.73 18.43
C GLU A 242 11.75 -26.66 17.61
N LEU A 243 12.74 -25.90 18.08
CA LEU A 243 14.07 -25.88 17.48
C LEU A 243 14.77 -27.23 17.66
N GLU A 244 14.67 -27.85 18.83
CA GLU A 244 15.25 -29.17 19.09
C GLU A 244 14.60 -30.25 18.23
N LYS A 245 13.28 -30.20 18.03
CA LYS A 245 12.57 -31.07 17.08
C LYS A 245 13.07 -30.88 15.65
N LEU A 246 13.26 -29.63 15.23
CA LEU A 246 13.77 -29.31 13.89
C LEU A 246 15.22 -29.77 13.70
N SER A 247 16.08 -29.57 14.70
CA SER A 247 17.47 -30.03 14.74
C SER A 247 17.58 -31.56 14.81
N ALA A 248 16.64 -32.24 15.47
CA ALA A 248 16.57 -33.70 15.42
C ALA A 248 16.14 -34.20 14.03
N ALA A 249 15.15 -33.54 13.41
CA ALA A 249 14.67 -33.87 12.08
C ALA A 249 15.75 -33.67 11.00
N SER A 250 16.65 -32.69 11.16
CA SER A 250 17.75 -32.45 10.23
C SER A 250 18.82 -33.55 10.20
N LYS A 251 18.77 -34.52 11.13
CA LYS A 251 19.69 -35.66 11.15
C LYS A 251 19.26 -36.81 10.22
N TYR A 252 18.05 -36.73 9.65
CA TYR A 252 17.48 -37.74 8.78
C TYR A 252 17.39 -37.22 7.33
N ASP A 253 18.03 -37.93 6.39
CA ASP A 253 18.18 -37.57 4.95
C ASP A 253 16.87 -37.61 4.14
N VAL A 254 15.73 -37.80 4.79
CA VAL A 254 14.42 -38.01 4.14
C VAL A 254 13.60 -36.71 4.06
N MET A 255 14.02 -35.67 4.77
CA MET A 255 13.16 -34.52 5.05
C MET A 255 13.68 -33.21 4.45
N ASP A 256 12.80 -32.48 3.73
CA ASP A 256 13.07 -31.14 3.21
C ASP A 256 13.14 -30.13 4.37
N LEU A 257 14.34 -29.97 4.94
CA LEU A 257 14.63 -29.08 6.07
C LEU A 257 14.28 -27.61 5.77
N PRO A 258 14.61 -27.04 4.58
CA PRO A 258 14.14 -25.70 4.19
C PRO A 258 12.63 -25.50 4.31
N LYS A 259 11.82 -26.45 3.81
CA LYS A 259 10.36 -26.38 3.94
C LYS A 259 9.89 -26.43 5.40
N GLN A 260 10.53 -27.22 6.25
CA GLN A 260 10.18 -27.28 7.67
C GLN A 260 10.51 -25.98 8.42
N VAL A 261 11.64 -25.35 8.11
CA VAL A 261 12.01 -24.04 8.68
C VAL A 261 10.97 -22.99 8.28
N MET A 262 10.57 -22.94 7.00
CA MET A 262 9.50 -22.04 6.54
C MET A 262 8.15 -22.35 7.19
N ALA A 263 7.81 -23.63 7.37
CA ALA A 263 6.61 -24.06 8.07
C ALA A 263 6.60 -23.62 9.53
N LEU A 264 7.74 -23.72 10.23
CA LEU A 264 7.91 -23.20 11.58
C LEU A 264 7.74 -21.67 11.60
N CYS A 265 8.40 -20.94 10.71
CA CYS A 265 8.26 -19.48 10.62
C CYS A 265 6.81 -19.05 10.37
N TYR A 266 6.10 -19.79 9.51
CA TYR A 266 4.71 -19.55 9.19
C TYR A 266 3.75 -19.93 10.33
N SER A 267 4.02 -21.00 11.09
CA SER A 267 3.17 -21.42 12.21
C SER A 267 3.11 -20.36 13.31
N LYS A 268 4.16 -19.53 13.43
CA LYS A 268 4.24 -18.39 14.36
C LYS A 268 3.47 -17.15 13.94
N LEU A 269 2.92 -17.14 12.73
CA LEU A 269 2.09 -16.04 12.28
C LEU A 269 0.70 -16.13 12.90
N SER A 270 0.21 -15.01 13.43
CA SER A 270 -1.21 -14.92 13.82
C SER A 270 -2.10 -15.06 12.58
N ARG A 271 -3.38 -15.33 12.80
CA ARG A 271 -4.27 -15.65 11.67
C ARG A 271 -4.48 -14.50 10.69
N GLY A 272 -4.41 -13.25 11.15
CA GLY A 272 -4.41 -12.09 10.27
C GLY A 272 -3.23 -12.12 9.31
N TYR A 273 -2.02 -12.37 9.84
CA TYR A 273 -0.81 -12.51 9.04
C TYR A 273 -0.92 -13.67 8.05
N LYS A 274 -1.36 -14.86 8.50
CA LYS A 274 -1.58 -16.00 7.60
C LYS A 274 -2.53 -15.64 6.45
N SER A 275 -3.62 -14.93 6.73
CA SER A 275 -4.60 -14.50 5.72
C SER A 275 -4.01 -13.50 4.71
N CYS A 276 -3.22 -12.53 5.17
CA CYS A 276 -2.49 -11.59 4.30
C CYS A 276 -1.43 -12.28 3.45
N LEU A 277 -0.74 -13.29 4.00
CA LEU A 277 0.25 -14.07 3.28
C LEU A 277 -0.41 -14.96 2.20
N GLN A 278 -1.53 -15.61 2.52
CA GLN A 278 -2.33 -16.35 1.55
C GLN A 278 -2.84 -15.43 0.43
N TYR A 279 -3.21 -14.19 0.74
CA TYR A 279 -3.59 -13.19 -0.28
C TYR A 279 -2.47 -12.91 -1.29
N LEU A 280 -1.20 -13.04 -0.90
CA LEU A 280 -0.07 -12.85 -1.81
C LEU A 280 0.03 -13.90 -2.91
N THR A 281 -0.66 -15.04 -2.79
CA THR A 281 -0.77 -16.02 -3.90
C THR A 281 -1.28 -15.35 -5.19
N ALA A 282 -2.11 -14.30 -5.06
CA ALA A 282 -2.59 -13.51 -6.20
C ALA A 282 -1.50 -12.67 -6.93
N PHE A 283 -0.25 -12.76 -6.49
CA PHE A 283 0.91 -12.02 -7.00
C PHE A 283 2.14 -12.91 -7.23
N LEU A 284 2.00 -14.24 -7.33
CA LEU A 284 3.14 -15.15 -7.54
C LEU A 284 3.91 -14.86 -8.85
N GLU A 285 3.20 -14.40 -9.89
CA GLU A 285 3.76 -14.04 -11.20
C GLU A 285 4.33 -12.61 -11.28
N GLU A 286 4.21 -11.81 -10.22
CA GLU A 286 4.63 -10.41 -10.24
C GLU A 286 6.08 -10.26 -9.82
N THR A 287 6.86 -9.55 -10.64
CA THR A 287 8.26 -9.22 -10.32
C THR A 287 8.36 -8.08 -9.33
N SER A 288 7.31 -7.25 -9.20
CA SER A 288 7.25 -6.13 -8.27
C SER A 288 5.83 -5.81 -7.82
N ILE A 289 5.63 -5.75 -6.51
CA ILE A 289 4.34 -5.49 -5.86
C ILE A 289 4.41 -4.16 -5.13
N SER A 290 3.51 -3.22 -5.47
CA SER A 290 3.46 -1.92 -4.78
C SER A 290 2.95 -2.08 -3.34
N ARG A 291 3.72 -1.59 -2.36
CA ARG A 291 3.32 -1.50 -0.94
C ARG A 291 1.95 -0.86 -0.78
N THR A 292 1.77 0.34 -1.34
CA THR A 292 0.52 1.09 -1.17
C THR A 292 -0.69 0.41 -1.80
N SER A 293 -0.49 -0.37 -2.86
CA SER A 293 -1.58 -1.16 -3.46
C SER A 293 -1.93 -2.32 -2.53
N LEU A 294 -0.92 -3.10 -2.11
CA LEU A 294 -1.10 -4.27 -1.27
C LEU A 294 -1.74 -3.94 0.08
N VAL A 295 -1.23 -2.91 0.77
CA VAL A 295 -1.77 -2.41 2.05
C VAL A 295 -3.25 -2.03 1.92
N ARG A 296 -3.61 -1.28 0.88
CA ARG A 296 -5.01 -0.89 0.64
C ARG A 296 -5.92 -2.06 0.31
N ARG A 297 -5.42 -3.06 -0.41
CA ARG A 297 -6.18 -4.29 -0.71
C ARG A 297 -6.43 -5.10 0.57
N TRP A 298 -5.41 -5.32 1.40
CA TRP A 298 -5.57 -5.98 2.70
C TRP A 298 -6.54 -5.23 3.62
N ALA A 299 -6.44 -3.90 3.66
CA ALA A 299 -7.37 -3.05 4.41
C ALA A 299 -8.81 -3.13 3.88
N ALA A 300 -8.99 -3.14 2.56
CA ALA A 300 -10.31 -3.25 1.92
C ALA A 300 -10.96 -4.61 2.17
N GLU A 301 -10.18 -5.70 2.09
CA GLU A 301 -10.66 -7.06 2.40
C GLU A 301 -10.87 -7.32 3.89
N ARG A 302 -10.41 -6.42 4.77
CA ARG A 302 -10.47 -6.57 6.24
C ARG A 302 -9.72 -7.81 6.74
N LEU A 303 -8.58 -8.12 6.11
CA LEU A 303 -7.71 -9.24 6.51
C LEU A 303 -6.90 -8.96 7.78
N VAL A 304 -6.78 -7.68 8.14
CA VAL A 304 -5.95 -7.22 9.26
C VAL A 304 -6.82 -6.86 10.46
N VAL A 305 -6.30 -7.15 11.64
CA VAL A 305 -6.93 -6.83 12.92
C VAL A 305 -6.38 -5.48 13.39
N LYS A 306 -7.27 -4.63 13.90
CA LYS A 306 -6.86 -3.38 14.54
C LYS A 306 -6.47 -3.65 15.99
N GLU A 307 -5.44 -2.95 16.46
CA GLU A 307 -5.05 -2.98 17.88
C GLU A 307 -5.98 -2.12 18.74
N ASP A 308 -6.50 -1.02 18.17
CA ASP A 308 -7.48 -0.14 18.81
C ASP A 308 -8.49 0.44 17.81
N ASP A 309 -9.58 1.02 18.31
CA ASP A 309 -10.63 1.62 17.49
C ASP A 309 -10.20 2.86 16.69
N LYS A 310 -9.16 3.56 17.16
CA LYS A 310 -8.63 4.78 16.53
C LYS A 310 -7.75 4.45 15.33
N GLN A 311 -7.15 3.28 15.29
CA GLN A 311 -6.30 2.79 14.21
C GLN A 311 -7.14 2.58 12.94
N SER A 312 -6.63 3.04 11.81
CA SER A 312 -7.21 2.72 10.50
C SER A 312 -6.76 1.33 10.03
N TYR A 313 -7.58 0.66 9.22
CA TYR A 313 -7.18 -0.62 8.60
C TYR A 313 -5.94 -0.48 7.70
N GLU A 314 -5.73 0.69 7.08
CA GLU A 314 -4.51 0.93 6.30
C GLU A 314 -3.26 1.01 7.19
N GLN A 315 -3.36 1.61 8.38
CA GLN A 315 -2.26 1.61 9.35
C GLN A 315 -1.96 0.19 9.86
N ALA A 316 -2.97 -0.58 10.24
CA ALA A 316 -2.79 -1.98 10.64
C ALA A 316 -2.17 -2.83 9.51
N ALA A 317 -2.63 -2.65 8.26
CA ALA A 317 -2.07 -3.35 7.11
C ALA A 317 -0.64 -2.91 6.76
N ASP A 318 -0.28 -1.65 7.03
CA ASP A 318 1.09 -1.16 6.86
C ASP A 318 2.05 -1.75 7.90
N MET A 319 1.58 -1.98 9.13
CA MET A 319 2.32 -2.73 10.15
C MET A 319 2.56 -4.17 9.71
N TYR A 320 1.54 -4.83 9.16
CA TYR A 320 1.69 -6.19 8.66
C TYR A 320 2.70 -6.27 7.51
N PHE A 321 2.65 -5.31 6.58
CA PHE A 321 3.63 -5.20 5.50
C PHE A 321 5.06 -5.05 6.03
N THR A 322 5.25 -4.19 7.03
CA THR A 322 6.56 -3.95 7.65
C THR A 322 7.08 -5.19 8.37
N ASP A 323 6.19 -5.92 9.05
CA ASP A 323 6.55 -7.17 9.74
C ASP A 323 6.88 -8.30 8.75
N PHE A 324 6.19 -8.41 7.60
CA PHE A 324 6.55 -9.38 6.56
C PHE A 324 7.90 -9.09 5.92
N LEU A 325 8.24 -7.82 5.71
CA LEU A 325 9.59 -7.42 5.31
C LEU A 325 10.61 -7.86 6.36
N PHE A 326 10.33 -7.57 7.64
CA PHE A 326 11.23 -7.94 8.72
C PHE A 326 11.41 -9.45 8.86
N ARG A 327 10.35 -10.24 8.68
CA ARG A 327 10.38 -11.72 8.76
C ARG A 327 10.92 -12.40 7.50
N GLY A 328 11.18 -11.67 6.43
CA GLY A 328 11.77 -12.20 5.20
C GLY A 328 10.79 -12.94 4.28
N PHE A 329 9.47 -12.83 4.51
CA PHE A 329 8.44 -13.37 3.61
C PHE A 329 8.33 -12.57 2.30
N ILE A 330 8.68 -11.27 2.35
CA ILE A 330 8.80 -10.40 1.20
C ILE A 330 10.12 -9.64 1.28
N SER A 331 10.70 -9.34 0.12
CA SER A 331 11.97 -8.61 0.02
C SER A 331 11.72 -7.25 -0.63
N PRO A 332 12.41 -6.18 -0.17
CA PRO A 332 12.30 -4.87 -0.81
C PRO A 332 12.86 -4.91 -2.25
N ILE A 333 12.27 -4.11 -3.14
CA ILE A 333 12.78 -3.89 -4.51
C ILE A 333 13.17 -2.43 -4.67
N ASP A 334 12.25 -1.54 -4.34
CA ASP A 334 12.44 -0.11 -4.54
C ASP A 334 12.25 0.62 -3.21
N HIS A 335 13.15 1.56 -2.94
CA HIS A 335 13.08 2.45 -1.81
C HIS A 335 12.61 3.81 -2.28
N GLY A 336 11.59 4.32 -1.59
CA GLY A 336 11.14 5.66 -1.82
C GLY A 336 12.19 6.66 -1.39
N ALA A 337 12.10 7.83 -1.99
CA ALA A 337 12.74 9.07 -1.57
C ALA A 337 13.06 9.17 -0.06
N ALA A 338 12.11 8.88 0.82
CA ALA A 338 12.25 8.98 2.28
C ALA A 338 12.81 7.70 2.96
N GLY A 339 13.58 6.87 2.26
CA GLY A 339 14.08 5.57 2.73
C GLY A 339 13.02 4.47 2.88
N LYS A 340 11.72 4.78 2.82
CA LYS A 340 10.64 3.80 2.95
C LYS A 340 10.48 2.93 1.71
N VAL A 341 10.44 1.60 1.88
CA VAL A 341 10.14 0.62 0.83
C VAL A 341 8.84 0.99 0.08
N LYS A 342 8.91 1.09 -1.25
CA LYS A 342 7.79 1.40 -2.16
C LYS A 342 7.22 0.17 -2.84
N SER A 343 8.06 -0.82 -3.12
CA SER A 343 7.64 -2.10 -3.67
C SER A 343 8.48 -3.25 -3.13
N CYS A 344 7.90 -4.44 -3.18
CA CYS A 344 8.50 -5.69 -2.73
C CYS A 344 8.32 -6.81 -3.76
N LYS A 345 9.12 -7.87 -3.65
CA LYS A 345 8.92 -9.17 -4.33
C LYS A 345 8.79 -10.29 -3.30
N MET A 346 8.19 -11.39 -3.70
CA MET A 346 8.38 -12.67 -3.01
C MET A 346 9.55 -13.41 -3.66
N ARG A 347 10.46 -13.95 -2.84
CA ARG A 347 11.54 -14.83 -3.32
C ARG A 347 10.97 -16.16 -3.80
N GLU A 348 11.64 -16.81 -4.72
CA GLU A 348 11.07 -17.96 -5.45
C GLU A 348 10.72 -19.14 -4.54
N GLN A 349 11.56 -19.49 -3.56
CA GLN A 349 11.20 -20.57 -2.61
C GLN A 349 10.01 -20.19 -1.72
N VAL A 350 9.91 -18.92 -1.33
CA VAL A 350 8.79 -18.41 -0.53
C VAL A 350 7.48 -18.45 -1.33
N LYS A 351 7.52 -18.17 -2.65
CA LYS A 351 6.36 -18.32 -3.53
C LYS A 351 5.86 -19.77 -3.57
N GLY A 352 6.76 -20.72 -3.78
CA GLY A 352 6.45 -22.16 -3.79
C GLY A 352 5.80 -22.59 -2.48
N PHE A 353 6.47 -22.27 -1.36
CA PHE A 353 5.97 -22.56 -0.02
C PHE A 353 4.58 -21.96 0.26
N ILE A 354 4.36 -20.67 -0.02
CA ILE A 354 3.07 -20.00 0.22
C ILE A 354 1.96 -20.63 -0.63
N SER A 355 2.25 -20.97 -1.90
CA SER A 355 1.31 -21.66 -2.77
C SER A 355 0.88 -23.01 -2.16
N ASP A 356 1.84 -23.79 -1.68
CA ASP A 356 1.59 -25.13 -1.17
C ASP A 356 0.85 -25.11 0.17
N ILE A 357 1.30 -24.26 1.11
CA ILE A 357 0.66 -24.15 2.42
C ILE A 357 -0.76 -23.56 2.34
N SER A 358 -1.02 -22.67 1.37
CA SER A 358 -2.36 -22.11 1.16
C SER A 358 -3.38 -23.17 0.71
N LYS A 359 -2.92 -24.20 -0.01
CA LYS A 359 -3.74 -25.34 -0.44
C LYS A 359 -3.96 -26.35 0.68
N SER A 360 -2.95 -26.58 1.54
CA SER A 360 -2.99 -27.59 2.59
C SER A 360 -3.72 -27.15 3.87
N GLU A 361 -3.54 -25.91 4.33
CA GLU A 361 -4.12 -25.46 5.62
C GLU A 361 -5.65 -25.27 5.59
N ASN A 362 -6.26 -25.18 4.40
CA ASN A 362 -7.60 -24.62 4.29
C ASN A 362 -8.68 -25.55 3.71
N PHE A 363 -8.38 -26.75 3.17
CA PHE A 363 -9.39 -27.50 2.39
C PHE A 363 -9.30 -29.03 2.46
N GLU A 364 -10.41 -29.65 2.85
CA GLU A 364 -10.79 -30.95 2.28
C GLU A 364 -10.99 -30.76 0.77
N GLY A 365 -9.97 -31.16 0.00
CA GLY A 365 -9.93 -31.02 -1.45
C GLY A 365 -9.26 -29.73 -1.94
N SER A 366 -7.92 -29.68 -1.92
CA SER A 366 -6.97 -28.94 -2.79
C SER A 366 -7.32 -27.56 -3.44
N GLN A 367 -8.38 -26.86 -3.08
CA GLN A 367 -8.93 -25.69 -3.78
C GLN A 367 -9.02 -24.45 -2.89
N LEU A 368 -8.47 -23.31 -3.31
CA LEU A 368 -8.43 -22.06 -2.53
C LEU A 368 -9.82 -21.50 -2.16
N PRO A 369 -9.93 -20.63 -1.12
CA PRO A 369 -11.22 -20.06 -0.76
C PRO A 369 -11.77 -19.23 -1.91
N THR A 370 -13.08 -19.30 -2.18
CA THR A 370 -13.72 -18.70 -3.36
C THR A 370 -13.34 -17.23 -3.59
N HIS A 371 -13.17 -16.44 -2.53
CA HIS A 371 -12.75 -15.04 -2.67
C HIS A 371 -11.31 -14.93 -3.21
N LEU A 372 -10.38 -15.73 -2.69
CA LEU A 372 -8.99 -15.75 -3.11
C LEU A 372 -8.82 -16.37 -4.51
N ASP A 373 -9.59 -17.43 -4.82
CA ASP A 373 -9.66 -17.99 -6.17
C ASP A 373 -10.13 -16.93 -7.19
N ASN A 374 -11.15 -16.14 -6.86
CA ASN A 374 -11.59 -15.06 -7.72
C ASN A 374 -10.55 -13.95 -7.88
N GLN A 375 -9.83 -13.59 -6.81
CA GLN A 375 -8.71 -12.65 -6.91
C GLN A 375 -7.61 -13.19 -7.83
N LEU A 376 -7.23 -14.46 -7.67
CA LEU A 376 -6.29 -15.15 -8.55
C LEU A 376 -6.76 -15.16 -10.00
N ARG A 377 -8.02 -15.48 -10.26
CA ARG A 377 -8.59 -15.47 -11.62
C ARG A 377 -8.57 -14.08 -12.25
N ILE A 378 -8.89 -13.04 -11.48
CA ILE A 378 -8.76 -11.64 -11.93
C ILE A 378 -7.29 -11.36 -12.29
N ARG A 379 -6.35 -11.76 -11.43
CA ARG A 379 -4.92 -11.48 -11.61
C ARG A 379 -4.30 -12.28 -12.76
N HIS A 380 -4.61 -13.56 -12.91
CA HIS A 380 -4.24 -14.35 -14.08
C HIS A 380 -4.80 -13.77 -15.38
N MET A 381 -6.04 -13.26 -15.36
CA MET A 381 -6.62 -12.60 -16.54
C MET A 381 -5.88 -11.30 -16.91
N VAL A 382 -5.39 -10.56 -15.92
CA VAL A 382 -4.54 -9.38 -16.12
C VAL A 382 -3.14 -9.78 -16.60
N ALA A 383 -2.54 -10.82 -16.01
CA ALA A 383 -1.18 -11.25 -16.29
C ALA A 383 -1.01 -11.92 -17.67
N LYS A 384 -2.02 -12.67 -18.14
CA LYS A 384 -2.06 -13.33 -19.46
C LYS A 384 -2.24 -12.38 -20.65
N GLN A 385 -2.33 -11.08 -20.41
CA GLN A 385 -2.35 -10.11 -21.51
C GLN A 385 -0.95 -10.02 -22.12
N PRO A 386 -0.84 -9.83 -23.44
CA PRO A 386 0.47 -9.76 -24.10
C PRO A 386 1.29 -8.62 -23.49
N LYS A 387 2.23 -8.99 -22.63
CA LYS A 387 3.39 -8.19 -22.29
C LYS A 387 4.28 -8.24 -23.52
N LYS A 388 4.73 -7.08 -24.02
CA LYS A 388 5.56 -6.96 -25.21
C LYS A 388 6.76 -7.91 -25.05
N LEU A 389 6.78 -9.03 -25.77
CA LEU A 389 7.99 -9.82 -25.97
C LEU A 389 8.65 -9.26 -27.22
N ASP A 390 9.94 -8.97 -27.10
CA ASP A 390 10.80 -8.49 -28.17
C ASP A 390 10.60 -9.32 -29.45
N GLN A 391 10.18 -8.64 -30.52
CA GLN A 391 10.36 -9.14 -31.87
C GLN A 391 11.43 -8.29 -32.52
N GLN A 392 12.69 -8.62 -32.24
CA GLN A 392 13.67 -9.10 -33.22
C GLN A 392 15.08 -8.99 -32.66
N LYS A 393 15.62 -10.12 -32.18
CA LYS A 393 16.98 -10.59 -32.48
C LYS A 393 17.08 -12.06 -32.05
N GLU A 394 17.32 -12.93 -33.03
CA GLU A 394 17.77 -14.30 -32.82
C GLU A 394 19.25 -14.32 -32.35
N PRO A 395 19.74 -15.46 -31.82
CA PRO A 395 20.54 -15.49 -30.60
C PRO A 395 22.04 -15.45 -30.86
N ASP A 396 22.77 -14.72 -30.02
CA ASP A 396 24.08 -15.15 -29.52
C ASP A 396 24.34 -14.53 -28.13
N GLN A 397 24.38 -15.42 -27.14
CA GLN A 397 25.11 -15.39 -25.85
C GLN A 397 25.04 -14.14 -24.93
N ALA A 398 23.97 -14.14 -24.12
CA ALA A 398 23.84 -13.88 -22.67
C ALA A 398 24.76 -12.90 -21.87
N GLN A 399 24.05 -12.21 -20.93
CA GLN A 399 24.45 -11.45 -19.73
C GLN A 399 24.71 -9.95 -19.98
N ASP A 400 24.03 -8.97 -19.38
CA ASP A 400 23.42 -8.86 -18.05
C ASP A 400 22.26 -7.82 -18.07
N GLN A 401 21.28 -7.95 -17.17
CA GLN A 401 19.95 -7.30 -17.25
C GLN A 401 19.85 -6.02 -16.40
N ASP A 402 19.41 -4.93 -17.04
CA ASP A 402 19.16 -3.65 -16.41
C ASP A 402 17.78 -3.55 -15.72
N HIS A 403 17.80 -3.09 -14.47
CA HIS A 403 16.63 -3.00 -13.59
C HIS A 403 15.94 -1.64 -13.67
N ASP A 404 15.11 -1.49 -14.70
CA ASP A 404 14.19 -0.37 -14.83
C ASP A 404 12.92 -0.61 -13.99
N VAL A 405 12.78 0.10 -12.85
CA VAL A 405 11.62 0.00 -11.96
C VAL A 405 10.82 1.29 -11.97
N ILE A 406 9.57 1.22 -12.44
CA ILE A 406 8.33 1.45 -11.67
C ILE A 406 7.17 0.92 -12.52
N CYS A 407 6.64 -0.24 -12.14
CA CYS A 407 5.48 -0.91 -12.76
C CYS A 407 5.61 -1.10 -14.28
N GLY A 408 6.36 -2.13 -14.70
CA GLY A 408 6.37 -2.59 -16.08
C GLY A 408 4.96 -2.95 -16.56
N PHE A 409 4.35 -2.05 -17.33
CA PHE A 409 3.58 -2.43 -18.50
C PHE A 409 3.91 -1.45 -19.61
N PRO A 410 4.23 -1.93 -20.82
CA PRO A 410 4.59 -1.07 -21.92
C PRO A 410 3.50 -0.05 -22.23
N LEU A 411 3.92 1.11 -22.72
CA LEU A 411 3.05 2.06 -23.43
C LEU A 411 2.21 1.31 -24.49
N PRO A 412 0.96 1.74 -24.74
CA PRO A 412 0.03 1.01 -25.60
C PRO A 412 0.56 0.90 -27.04
N GLY A 413 1.04 -0.28 -27.42
CA GLY A 413 1.11 -0.69 -28.81
C GLY A 413 -0.29 -0.99 -29.35
N LYS A 414 -0.50 -0.84 -30.66
CA LYS A 414 -1.76 -1.22 -31.31
C LYS A 414 -1.99 -2.73 -31.14
N ILE A 415 -2.94 -3.10 -30.28
CA ILE A 415 -3.39 -4.49 -30.15
C ILE A 415 -4.29 -4.82 -31.34
N SER A 416 -4.06 -5.97 -31.99
CA SER A 416 -4.93 -6.45 -33.07
C SER A 416 -6.39 -6.57 -32.59
N MET A 417 -7.33 -6.19 -33.46
CA MET A 417 -8.77 -6.18 -33.18
C MET A 417 -9.32 -7.56 -32.74
N ALA A 418 -8.68 -8.65 -33.19
CA ALA A 418 -9.04 -10.02 -32.79
C ALA A 418 -8.73 -10.29 -31.30
N ASN A 419 -7.58 -9.81 -30.81
CA ASN A 419 -7.16 -9.96 -29.42
C ASN A 419 -8.03 -9.15 -28.47
N THR A 420 -8.49 -7.97 -28.90
CA THR A 420 -9.41 -7.14 -28.10
C THR A 420 -10.77 -7.83 -27.89
N LYS A 421 -11.32 -8.47 -28.94
CA LYS A 421 -12.59 -9.21 -28.84
C LYS A 421 -12.49 -10.42 -27.92
N ASN A 422 -11.39 -11.18 -27.98
CA ASN A 422 -11.17 -12.32 -27.08
C ASN A 422 -11.05 -11.88 -25.62
N LEU A 423 -10.39 -10.75 -25.38
CA LEU A 423 -10.26 -10.21 -24.03
C LEU A 423 -11.58 -9.69 -23.47
N GLU A 424 -12.40 -9.02 -24.29
CA GLU A 424 -13.77 -8.65 -23.92
C GLU A 424 -14.59 -9.89 -23.50
N LYS A 425 -14.51 -10.99 -24.26
CA LYS A 425 -15.19 -12.25 -23.90
C LYS A 425 -14.70 -12.81 -22.56
N SER A 426 -13.40 -12.74 -22.28
CA SER A 426 -12.84 -13.17 -20.98
C SER A 426 -13.38 -12.32 -19.82
N ILE A 427 -13.47 -11.00 -20.00
CA ILE A 427 -14.08 -10.09 -19.01
C ILE A 427 -15.56 -10.43 -18.82
N ASP A 428 -16.31 -10.63 -19.90
CA ASP A 428 -17.72 -11.00 -19.83
C ASP A 428 -17.90 -12.35 -19.09
N LYS A 429 -17.04 -13.34 -19.35
CA LYS A 429 -17.04 -14.63 -18.63
C LYS A 429 -16.79 -14.44 -17.13
N LEU A 430 -15.82 -13.60 -16.75
CA LEU A 430 -15.57 -13.27 -15.35
C LEU A 430 -16.80 -12.59 -14.71
N LEU A 431 -17.37 -11.59 -15.36
CA LEU A 431 -18.54 -10.87 -14.84
C LEU A 431 -19.79 -11.76 -14.78
N ASN A 432 -19.92 -12.76 -15.66
CA ASN A 432 -20.96 -13.79 -15.57
C ASN A 432 -20.75 -14.66 -14.34
N HIS A 433 -19.52 -15.12 -14.12
CA HIS A 433 -19.17 -15.93 -12.95
C HIS A 433 -19.44 -15.17 -11.64
N LEU A 434 -18.97 -13.92 -11.53
CA LEU A 434 -19.20 -13.09 -10.34
C LEU A 434 -20.70 -12.84 -10.09
N ARG A 435 -21.52 -12.79 -11.15
CA ARG A 435 -22.98 -12.69 -11.04
C ARG A 435 -23.67 -13.99 -10.62
N SER A 436 -23.07 -15.14 -10.89
CA SER A 436 -23.61 -16.44 -10.46
C SER A 436 -23.28 -16.78 -9.00
N LEU A 437 -22.39 -16.01 -8.35
CA LEU A 437 -22.06 -16.23 -6.96
C LEU A 437 -23.28 -15.89 -6.08
N PRO A 438 -23.48 -16.60 -4.95
CA PRO A 438 -24.58 -16.32 -4.02
C PRO A 438 -24.56 -14.86 -3.54
N ASP A 439 -25.73 -14.30 -3.21
CA ASP A 439 -25.86 -12.93 -2.67
C ASP A 439 -25.10 -12.72 -1.34
N THR A 440 -24.71 -13.80 -0.66
CA THR A 440 -23.87 -13.78 0.52
C THR A 440 -22.38 -13.56 0.22
N TYR A 441 -21.95 -13.77 -1.03
CA TYR A 441 -20.58 -13.58 -1.46
C TYR A 441 -20.20 -12.10 -1.49
N ARG A 442 -19.04 -11.78 -0.89
CA ARG A 442 -18.54 -10.42 -0.77
C ARG A 442 -17.30 -10.24 -1.61
N LEU A 443 -17.38 -9.32 -2.56
CA LEU A 443 -16.22 -8.86 -3.30
C LEU A 443 -15.89 -7.45 -2.83
N ASN A 444 -14.81 -7.30 -2.05
CA ASN A 444 -14.37 -5.99 -1.57
C ASN A 444 -13.32 -5.37 -2.51
N VAL A 445 -12.42 -6.19 -3.07
CA VAL A 445 -11.37 -5.74 -3.99
C VAL A 445 -11.68 -6.19 -5.41
N VAL A 446 -11.65 -5.24 -6.34
CA VAL A 446 -11.64 -5.49 -7.79
C VAL A 446 -10.48 -4.71 -8.38
N ASP A 447 -9.36 -5.39 -8.62
CA ASP A 447 -8.20 -4.78 -9.29
C ASP A 447 -8.08 -5.27 -10.73
N LEU A 448 -8.52 -4.42 -11.65
CA LEU A 448 -8.44 -4.65 -13.10
C LEU A 448 -7.30 -3.83 -13.71
N GLY A 449 -6.32 -3.41 -12.89
CA GLY A 449 -5.19 -2.62 -13.36
C GLY A 449 -4.42 -3.35 -14.47
N GLY A 450 -4.12 -2.66 -15.57
CA GLY A 450 -3.48 -3.23 -16.76
C GLY A 450 -4.43 -3.98 -17.69
N CYS A 451 -5.71 -4.14 -17.33
CA CYS A 451 -6.66 -4.90 -18.13
C CYS A 451 -7.10 -4.13 -19.40
N ARG A 452 -6.59 -4.54 -20.56
CA ARG A 452 -7.02 -4.08 -21.89
C ARG A 452 -8.45 -4.54 -22.22
N GLY A 453 -9.10 -3.91 -23.19
CA GLY A 453 -10.46 -4.26 -23.64
C GLY A 453 -11.58 -3.95 -22.63
N LEU A 454 -11.26 -3.37 -21.47
CA LEU A 454 -12.24 -2.96 -20.47
C LEU A 454 -13.08 -1.76 -20.98
N LYS A 455 -14.38 -1.96 -21.14
CA LYS A 455 -15.33 -0.95 -21.64
C LYS A 455 -16.24 -0.42 -20.54
N LYS A 456 -16.84 0.76 -20.78
CA LYS A 456 -17.84 1.38 -19.88
C LYS A 456 -19.02 0.46 -19.55
N ARG A 457 -19.42 -0.45 -20.46
CA ARG A 457 -20.48 -1.44 -20.20
C ARG A 457 -20.09 -2.46 -19.12
N HIS A 458 -18.83 -2.89 -19.08
CA HIS A 458 -18.32 -3.79 -18.04
C HIS A 458 -18.35 -3.10 -16.68
N LEU A 459 -18.00 -1.82 -16.64
CA LEU A 459 -18.11 -1.01 -15.41
C LEU A 459 -19.54 -0.91 -14.90
N LYS A 460 -20.55 -0.81 -15.77
CA LYS A 460 -21.97 -0.83 -15.33
C LYS A 460 -22.31 -2.12 -14.59
N SER A 461 -21.79 -3.27 -15.05
CA SER A 461 -21.96 -4.55 -14.37
C SER A 461 -21.21 -4.59 -13.04
N ILE A 462 -19.96 -4.11 -13.00
CA ILE A 462 -19.16 -4.03 -11.78
C ILE A 462 -19.85 -3.17 -10.72
N CYS A 463 -20.46 -2.06 -11.12
CA CYS A 463 -21.18 -1.15 -10.22
C CYS A 463 -22.43 -1.80 -9.56
N LYS A 464 -22.86 -2.98 -9.99
CA LYS A 464 -23.93 -3.74 -9.31
C LYS A 464 -23.44 -4.40 -8.02
N MET A 465 -22.13 -4.65 -7.89
CA MET A 465 -21.50 -5.25 -6.71
C MET A 465 -21.24 -4.16 -5.66
N ARG A 466 -22.24 -3.89 -4.82
CA ARG A 466 -22.22 -2.72 -3.89
C ARG A 466 -21.26 -2.86 -2.71
N THR A 467 -20.67 -4.05 -2.51
CA THR A 467 -19.71 -4.36 -1.44
C THR A 467 -18.29 -3.88 -1.74
N ILE A 468 -18.00 -3.47 -2.99
CA ILE A 468 -16.65 -3.09 -3.40
C ILE A 468 -16.15 -1.88 -2.58
N LYS A 469 -14.99 -2.06 -1.96
CA LYS A 469 -14.23 -1.05 -1.20
C LYS A 469 -12.99 -0.58 -1.96
N TYR A 470 -12.44 -1.39 -2.85
CA TYR A 470 -11.28 -1.03 -3.69
C TYR A 470 -11.58 -1.35 -5.15
N LEU A 471 -11.51 -0.34 -6.02
CA LEU A 471 -11.64 -0.49 -7.46
C LEU A 471 -10.43 0.14 -8.16
N SER A 472 -9.65 -0.68 -8.85
CA SER A 472 -8.55 -0.21 -9.69
C SER A 472 -8.86 -0.48 -11.16
N LEU A 473 -8.82 0.60 -11.93
CA LEU A 473 -8.95 0.67 -13.39
C LEU A 473 -7.64 1.19 -13.99
N ARG A 474 -6.55 1.18 -13.23
CA ARG A 474 -5.28 1.78 -13.63
C ARG A 474 -4.77 1.19 -14.94
N ASN A 475 -4.22 1.99 -15.85
CA ASN A 475 -3.66 1.49 -17.12
C ASN A 475 -4.64 0.61 -17.91
N THR A 476 -5.93 0.97 -17.93
CA THR A 476 -6.96 0.30 -18.74
C THR A 476 -7.44 1.22 -19.86
N ASP A 477 -8.12 0.63 -20.84
CA ASP A 477 -8.63 1.36 -22.01
C ASP A 477 -9.96 2.11 -21.73
N VAL A 478 -10.38 2.17 -20.47
CA VAL A 478 -11.61 2.85 -20.05
C VAL A 478 -11.49 4.35 -20.34
N SER A 479 -12.46 4.87 -21.08
CA SER A 479 -12.56 6.30 -21.42
C SER A 479 -13.62 7.08 -20.62
N GLY A 480 -14.42 6.40 -19.81
CA GLY A 480 -15.44 7.09 -19.01
C GLY A 480 -16.07 6.24 -17.92
N LEU A 481 -16.44 6.91 -16.83
CA LEU A 481 -17.15 6.28 -15.70
C LEU A 481 -18.66 6.27 -15.96
N PRO A 482 -19.36 5.16 -15.68
CA PRO A 482 -20.82 5.11 -15.74
C PRO A 482 -21.44 5.86 -14.56
N ASN A 483 -22.66 6.40 -14.71
CA ASN A 483 -23.38 7.05 -13.61
C ASN A 483 -23.61 6.10 -12.43
N GLN A 484 -23.74 4.80 -12.73
CA GLN A 484 -23.87 3.71 -11.77
C GLN A 484 -22.70 3.62 -10.80
N ILE A 485 -21.55 4.26 -11.05
CA ILE A 485 -20.43 4.27 -10.09
C ILE A 485 -20.86 4.83 -8.73
N GLN A 486 -21.85 5.71 -8.69
CA GLN A 486 -22.44 6.21 -7.45
C GLN A 486 -23.14 5.11 -6.63
N ALA A 487 -23.42 3.92 -7.18
CA ALA A 487 -23.97 2.80 -6.39
C ALA A 487 -22.93 2.17 -5.45
N LEU A 488 -21.63 2.40 -5.70
CA LEU A 488 -20.53 1.88 -4.89
C LEU A 488 -20.29 2.73 -3.64
N GLN A 489 -21.27 2.79 -2.74
CA GLN A 489 -21.25 3.67 -1.57
C GLN A 489 -20.21 3.28 -0.51
N LEU A 490 -19.71 2.05 -0.53
CA LEU A 490 -18.64 1.55 0.34
C LEU A 490 -17.24 1.75 -0.25
N LEU A 491 -17.12 2.32 -1.47
CA LEU A 491 -15.84 2.46 -2.14
C LEU A 491 -14.91 3.40 -1.35
N GLU A 492 -13.79 2.86 -0.89
CA GLU A 492 -12.73 3.55 -0.15
C GLU A 492 -11.60 4.01 -1.08
N THR A 493 -11.26 3.22 -2.11
CA THR A 493 -10.24 3.55 -3.12
C THR A 493 -10.78 3.44 -4.54
N LEU A 494 -10.59 4.50 -5.33
CA LEU A 494 -10.80 4.50 -6.78
C LEU A 494 -9.48 4.87 -7.46
N ASP A 495 -8.87 3.91 -8.14
CA ASP A 495 -7.65 4.11 -8.94
C ASP A 495 -7.96 4.16 -10.43
N ILE A 496 -7.82 5.35 -11.02
CA ILE A 496 -8.04 5.64 -12.44
C ILE A 496 -6.79 6.22 -13.10
N ARG A 497 -5.61 6.01 -12.49
CA ARG A 497 -4.32 6.45 -13.06
C ARG A 497 -4.07 5.80 -14.42
N GLN A 498 -3.39 6.50 -15.34
CA GLN A 498 -3.08 5.97 -16.67
C GLN A 498 -4.33 5.49 -17.45
N THR A 499 -5.47 6.18 -17.31
CA THR A 499 -6.70 5.90 -18.08
C THR A 499 -7.07 7.09 -18.97
N ASN A 500 -8.01 6.88 -19.89
CA ASN A 500 -8.54 7.92 -20.77
C ASN A 500 -9.84 8.54 -20.23
N ILE A 501 -10.11 8.41 -18.93
CA ILE A 501 -11.33 8.93 -18.31
C ILE A 501 -11.32 10.46 -18.34
N ASN A 502 -12.28 11.04 -19.06
CA ASN A 502 -12.46 12.49 -19.11
C ASN A 502 -12.90 13.06 -17.74
N GLY A 503 -12.33 14.20 -17.34
CA GLY A 503 -12.61 14.87 -16.06
C GLY A 503 -14.08 15.26 -15.82
N SER A 504 -14.90 15.40 -16.87
CA SER A 504 -16.36 15.57 -16.71
C SER A 504 -17.03 14.40 -15.97
N HIS A 505 -16.53 13.18 -16.14
CA HIS A 505 -17.06 12.01 -15.43
C HIS A 505 -16.69 12.01 -13.94
N THR A 506 -15.52 12.53 -13.57
CA THR A 506 -15.13 12.65 -12.15
C THR A 506 -15.87 13.75 -11.44
N LYS A 507 -16.25 14.84 -12.14
CA LYS A 507 -17.12 15.90 -11.58
C LYS A 507 -18.43 15.36 -11.01
N ARG A 508 -18.96 14.29 -11.60
CA ARG A 508 -20.25 13.69 -11.26
C ARG A 508 -20.20 12.67 -10.13
N ILE A 509 -19.03 12.31 -9.61
CA ILE A 509 -18.96 11.31 -8.54
C ILE A 509 -19.32 11.95 -7.19
N THR A 510 -19.99 11.20 -6.32
CA THR A 510 -20.21 11.60 -4.93
C THR A 510 -20.22 10.33 -4.11
N LEU A 511 -19.04 9.93 -3.65
CA LEU A 511 -18.81 8.67 -2.94
C LEU A 511 -18.35 9.01 -1.51
N ARG A 512 -19.25 8.87 -0.54
CA ARG A 512 -19.04 9.41 0.82
C ARG A 512 -17.90 8.74 1.58
N LYS A 513 -17.69 7.44 1.35
CA LYS A 513 -16.63 6.62 1.96
C LYS A 513 -15.30 6.67 1.21
N LEU A 514 -15.22 7.41 0.10
CA LEU A 514 -14.01 7.47 -0.72
C LEU A 514 -12.91 8.23 0.02
N LYS A 515 -11.82 7.52 0.30
CA LYS A 515 -10.60 8.05 0.92
C LYS A 515 -9.58 8.46 -0.13
N HIS A 516 -9.48 7.68 -1.20
CA HIS A 516 -8.42 7.82 -2.21
C HIS A 516 -9.02 7.93 -3.60
N LEU A 517 -8.89 9.12 -4.21
CA LEU A 517 -9.08 9.29 -5.65
C LEU A 517 -7.70 9.42 -6.31
N LEU A 518 -7.24 8.32 -6.92
CA LEU A 518 -5.94 8.26 -7.57
C LEU A 518 -6.14 8.44 -9.07
N ALA A 519 -5.55 9.50 -9.63
CA ALA A 519 -5.76 9.86 -11.03
C ALA A 519 -4.51 10.49 -11.66
N GLY A 520 -4.58 10.66 -12.99
CA GLY A 520 -3.52 11.25 -13.80
C GLY A 520 -2.53 10.23 -14.38
N ASP A 521 -1.66 10.71 -15.25
CA ASP A 521 -0.62 9.92 -15.92
C ASP A 521 0.72 9.99 -15.17
N ILE A 522 1.23 8.87 -14.65
CA ILE A 522 2.51 8.89 -13.93
C ILE A 522 3.69 9.17 -14.88
N ASN A 523 3.53 8.92 -16.18
CA ASN A 523 4.59 8.99 -17.18
C ASN A 523 4.69 10.39 -17.83
N THR A 524 4.95 11.43 -17.04
CA THR A 524 5.48 12.69 -17.62
C THR A 524 7.00 12.65 -17.80
N SER A 525 7.61 11.48 -17.78
CA SER A 525 9.02 11.24 -18.09
C SER A 525 9.13 9.97 -18.92
N SER A 526 9.27 10.12 -20.25
CA SER A 526 9.85 9.15 -21.22
C SER A 526 9.34 9.39 -22.65
N ASP A 527 9.55 10.58 -23.20
CA ASP A 527 9.79 10.70 -24.65
C ASP A 527 10.51 12.02 -24.90
N GLY A 528 11.83 11.93 -24.95
CA GLY A 528 12.76 13.04 -25.18
C GLY A 528 12.87 13.42 -26.66
N SER A 529 11.79 13.36 -27.45
CA SER A 529 11.89 13.54 -28.90
C SER A 529 10.82 14.41 -29.56
N THR A 530 9.96 15.09 -28.80
CA THR A 530 9.14 16.16 -29.41
C THR A 530 8.98 17.33 -28.45
N GLU A 531 9.38 18.51 -28.91
CA GLU A 531 8.72 19.75 -28.52
C GLU A 531 7.21 19.50 -28.56
N ARG A 532 6.60 19.38 -27.37
CA ARG A 532 5.17 19.15 -27.26
C ARG A 532 4.46 20.29 -27.96
N ARG A 533 3.71 19.98 -29.01
CA ARG A 533 2.93 20.96 -29.76
C ARG A 533 2.02 21.71 -28.78
N ALA A 534 2.00 23.03 -28.89
CA ALA A 534 1.02 23.86 -28.21
C ALA A 534 -0.40 23.33 -28.53
N GLY A 535 -1.12 22.82 -27.52
CA GLY A 535 -2.49 22.32 -27.67
C GLY A 535 -2.79 20.92 -27.14
N GLU A 536 -1.82 20.12 -26.68
CA GLU A 536 -2.13 18.84 -26.01
C GLU A 536 -2.73 19.06 -24.62
N SER A 537 -4.05 18.93 -24.52
CA SER A 537 -4.79 19.03 -23.25
C SER A 537 -4.32 17.93 -22.28
N PHE A 538 -3.81 18.35 -21.12
CA PHE A 538 -3.51 17.44 -20.02
C PHE A 538 -4.76 16.63 -19.66
N ARG A 539 -4.67 15.29 -19.78
CA ARG A 539 -5.72 14.38 -19.30
C ARG A 539 -5.72 14.37 -17.77
N THR A 540 -6.40 15.36 -17.20
CA THR A 540 -6.54 15.53 -15.77
C THR A 540 -7.99 15.30 -15.34
N VAL A 541 -8.14 14.92 -14.08
CA VAL A 541 -9.45 14.74 -13.48
C VAL A 541 -9.92 16.07 -12.90
N ARG A 542 -11.22 16.30 -12.91
CA ARG A 542 -11.80 17.48 -12.26
C ARG A 542 -12.29 17.14 -10.87
N ILE A 543 -12.28 18.15 -10.02
CA ILE A 543 -12.78 18.07 -8.65
C ILE A 543 -14.28 17.69 -8.67
N PRO A 544 -14.70 16.66 -7.93
CA PRO A 544 -16.12 16.31 -7.77
C PRO A 544 -16.95 17.50 -7.27
N THR A 545 -18.12 17.75 -7.86
CA THR A 545 -18.95 18.94 -7.54
C THR A 545 -19.49 18.94 -6.10
N ASN A 546 -19.57 17.77 -5.46
CA ASN A 546 -19.97 17.65 -4.05
C ASN A 546 -18.81 17.11 -3.20
N ILE A 547 -17.58 17.54 -3.45
CA ILE A 547 -16.42 17.00 -2.73
C ILE A 547 -16.52 17.26 -1.22
N SER A 548 -17.15 18.36 -0.81
CA SER A 548 -17.50 18.66 0.59
C SER A 548 -18.26 17.55 1.32
N LYS A 549 -19.04 16.71 0.60
CA LYS A 549 -19.77 15.55 1.16
C LYS A 549 -18.90 14.30 1.32
N MET A 550 -17.68 14.30 0.79
CA MET A 550 -16.75 13.17 0.79
C MET A 550 -15.79 13.32 1.99
N THR A 551 -16.35 13.30 3.20
CA THR A 551 -15.64 13.64 4.45
C THR A 551 -14.50 12.68 4.82
N ASP A 552 -14.51 11.47 4.26
CA ASP A 552 -13.46 10.47 4.46
C ASP A 552 -12.25 10.66 3.52
N MET A 553 -12.26 11.67 2.64
CA MET A 553 -11.17 11.92 1.70
C MET A 553 -9.83 12.22 2.39
N GLU A 554 -8.81 11.45 2.02
CA GLU A 554 -7.43 11.55 2.53
C GLU A 554 -6.44 11.94 1.43
N VAL A 555 -6.66 11.45 0.20
CA VAL A 555 -5.78 11.66 -0.95
C VAL A 555 -6.56 12.15 -2.16
N LEU A 556 -6.26 13.38 -2.57
CA LEU A 556 -6.72 13.98 -3.81
C LEU A 556 -5.50 14.40 -4.63
N SER A 557 -5.20 13.69 -5.72
CA SER A 557 -3.97 13.93 -6.47
C SER A 557 -4.28 14.29 -7.92
N ARG A 558 -3.66 15.40 -8.36
CA ARG A 558 -3.65 15.89 -9.75
C ARG A 558 -5.04 16.21 -10.29
N VAL A 559 -5.76 17.04 -9.54
CA VAL A 559 -7.08 17.57 -9.92
C VAL A 559 -6.95 18.95 -10.57
N GLU A 560 -7.63 19.14 -11.69
CA GLU A 560 -7.81 20.44 -12.34
C GLU A 560 -8.82 21.27 -11.54
N VAL A 561 -8.41 22.49 -11.19
CA VAL A 561 -9.30 23.51 -10.63
C VAL A 561 -9.89 24.30 -11.78
N SER A 562 -11.20 24.21 -11.97
CA SER A 562 -11.91 24.93 -13.04
C SER A 562 -12.70 26.14 -12.52
N ARG A 563 -12.97 26.23 -11.22
CA ARG A 563 -13.79 27.29 -10.60
C ARG A 563 -13.17 27.73 -9.26
N GLY A 564 -13.25 29.02 -8.95
CA GLY A 564 -12.63 29.59 -7.74
C GLY A 564 -13.09 28.97 -6.41
N ASN A 565 -14.36 28.53 -6.31
CA ASN A 565 -14.86 27.95 -5.05
C ASN A 565 -14.38 26.50 -4.80
N GLU A 566 -13.89 25.78 -5.82
CA GLU A 566 -13.51 24.36 -5.70
C GLU A 566 -12.35 24.15 -4.69
N LEU A 567 -11.38 25.08 -4.65
CA LEU A 567 -10.29 25.06 -3.67
C LEU A 567 -10.82 25.18 -2.23
N SER A 568 -11.76 26.10 -2.01
CA SER A 568 -12.35 26.34 -0.70
C SER A 568 -13.03 25.09 -0.11
N GLU A 569 -13.70 24.30 -0.96
CA GLU A 569 -14.32 23.04 -0.56
C GLU A 569 -13.27 22.00 -0.14
N ILE A 570 -12.14 21.93 -0.87
CA ILE A 570 -11.03 21.03 -0.52
C ILE A 570 -10.41 21.40 0.82
N GLY A 571 -10.22 22.70 1.09
CA GLY A 571 -9.69 23.21 2.36
C GLY A 571 -10.50 22.77 3.58
N ASN A 572 -11.79 22.48 3.42
CA ASN A 572 -12.68 22.04 4.49
C ASN A 572 -12.60 20.54 4.81
N LEU A 573 -11.95 19.72 3.97
CA LEU A 573 -11.85 18.27 4.14
C LEU A 573 -10.90 17.87 5.28
N LYS A 574 -11.44 17.62 6.48
CA LYS A 574 -10.66 17.45 7.72
C LYS A 574 -9.64 16.30 7.71
N LYS A 575 -9.87 15.25 6.92
CA LYS A 575 -8.97 14.09 6.81
C LYS A 575 -7.96 14.19 5.65
N LEU A 576 -8.04 15.23 4.81
CA LEU A 576 -7.17 15.35 3.64
C LEU A 576 -5.71 15.59 4.06
N ARG A 577 -4.81 14.71 3.62
CA ARG A 577 -3.37 14.73 3.92
C ARG A 577 -2.52 14.91 2.67
N LYS A 578 -3.03 14.55 1.49
CA LYS A 578 -2.32 14.73 0.22
C LYS A 578 -3.20 15.47 -0.78
N ILE A 579 -2.70 16.60 -1.27
CA ILE A 579 -3.35 17.39 -2.30
C ILE A 579 -2.40 17.59 -3.49
N GLY A 580 -2.93 17.42 -4.70
CA GLY A 580 -2.25 17.82 -5.93
C GLY A 580 -3.20 18.58 -6.83
N VAL A 581 -2.89 19.84 -7.15
CA VAL A 581 -3.74 20.72 -7.95
C VAL A 581 -3.06 21.13 -9.24
N LEU A 582 -3.83 21.21 -10.33
CA LEU A 582 -3.49 21.89 -11.56
C LEU A 582 -4.28 23.20 -11.62
N LEU A 583 -3.56 24.32 -11.72
CA LEU A 583 -4.11 25.68 -11.72
C LEU A 583 -3.82 26.42 -13.03
N PRO A 584 -4.71 27.34 -13.44
CA PRO A 584 -4.43 28.32 -14.49
C PRO A 584 -3.43 29.42 -14.10
N GLY A 585 -2.96 29.50 -12.84
CA GLY A 585 -1.89 30.42 -12.46
C GLY A 585 -2.26 31.91 -12.35
N SER A 586 -3.56 32.26 -12.25
CA SER A 586 -3.95 33.64 -11.92
C SER A 586 -3.55 34.00 -10.49
N GLU A 587 -3.38 35.30 -10.20
CA GLU A 587 -3.06 35.77 -8.86
C GLU A 587 -4.09 35.30 -7.81
N GLN A 588 -5.38 35.34 -8.18
CA GLN A 588 -6.47 34.87 -7.34
C GLN A 588 -6.36 33.37 -7.04
N ASP A 589 -6.05 32.54 -8.04
CA ASP A 589 -5.89 31.09 -7.86
C ASP A 589 -4.76 30.75 -6.87
N ILE A 590 -3.64 31.47 -6.97
CA ILE A 590 -2.48 31.28 -6.08
C ILE A 590 -2.81 31.75 -4.65
N ASN A 591 -3.48 32.90 -4.51
CA ASN A 591 -3.92 33.42 -3.21
C ASN A 591 -4.94 32.49 -2.54
N ASP A 592 -5.89 31.95 -3.30
CA ASP A 592 -6.86 30.99 -2.79
C ASP A 592 -6.20 29.68 -2.37
N LEU A 593 -5.25 29.18 -3.17
CA LEU A 593 -4.45 28.01 -2.81
C LEU A 593 -3.67 28.25 -1.51
N ARG A 594 -2.97 29.38 -1.39
CA ARG A 594 -2.22 29.78 -0.19
C ARG A 594 -3.10 29.78 1.06
N ARG A 595 -4.31 30.35 0.97
CA ARG A 595 -5.31 30.35 2.04
C ARG A 595 -5.71 28.92 2.44
N GLN A 596 -5.96 28.04 1.47
CA GLN A 596 -6.33 26.67 1.77
C GLN A 596 -5.16 25.87 2.35
N ILE A 597 -3.92 26.08 1.89
CA ILE A 597 -2.73 25.46 2.50
C ILE A 597 -2.65 25.82 3.98
N SER A 598 -2.89 27.09 4.34
CA SER A 598 -2.89 27.54 5.75
C SER A 598 -3.93 26.81 6.60
N LYS A 599 -5.16 26.62 6.08
CA LYS A 599 -6.20 25.82 6.77
C LYS A 599 -5.82 24.35 6.98
N MET A 600 -4.91 23.84 6.15
CA MET A 600 -4.45 22.45 6.16
C MET A 600 -3.07 22.25 6.79
N ALA A 601 -2.45 23.33 7.30
CA ALA A 601 -1.05 23.35 7.74
C ALA A 601 -0.68 22.23 8.73
N ARG A 602 -1.60 21.89 9.66
CA ARG A 602 -1.38 20.87 10.70
C ARG A 602 -1.69 19.43 10.25
N ARG A 603 -2.13 19.21 9.01
CA ARG A 603 -2.51 17.88 8.51
C ARG A 603 -1.87 17.49 7.18
N LEU A 604 -1.46 18.47 6.38
CA LEU A 604 -0.93 18.24 5.04
C LEU A 604 0.45 17.58 5.09
N ARG A 605 0.56 16.43 4.44
CA ARG A 605 1.79 15.61 4.32
C ARG A 605 2.38 15.66 2.92
N SER A 606 1.57 15.88 1.89
CA SER A 606 2.07 15.97 0.52
C SER A 606 1.31 17.03 -0.28
N LEU A 607 2.07 17.93 -0.91
CA LEU A 607 1.58 19.02 -1.73
C LEU A 607 2.20 18.94 -3.12
N SER A 608 1.35 18.93 -4.14
CA SER A 608 1.76 19.03 -5.53
C SER A 608 1.05 20.22 -6.18
N ILE A 609 1.83 21.15 -6.72
CA ILE A 609 1.32 22.34 -7.40
C ILE A 609 1.77 22.25 -8.85
N TRP A 610 0.82 22.36 -9.76
CA TRP A 610 1.04 22.37 -11.19
C TRP A 610 0.40 23.62 -11.76
N ILE A 611 1.19 24.49 -12.37
CA ILE A 611 0.70 25.66 -13.08
C ILE A 611 0.68 25.33 -14.57
N THR A 612 -0.39 25.74 -15.25
CA THR A 612 -0.48 25.54 -16.70
C THR A 612 0.63 26.36 -17.37
N PRO A 613 1.45 25.77 -18.26
CA PRO A 613 2.56 26.49 -18.88
C PRO A 613 2.11 27.78 -19.56
N GLY A 614 2.86 28.87 -19.35
CA GLY A 614 2.59 30.19 -19.95
C GLY A 614 1.40 30.97 -19.37
N THR A 615 0.80 30.50 -18.27
CA THR A 615 -0.40 31.16 -17.68
C THR A 615 -0.14 31.90 -16.36
N LEU A 616 1.07 31.79 -15.80
CA LEU A 616 1.42 32.40 -14.52
C LEU A 616 1.50 33.94 -14.61
N SER A 617 0.65 34.64 -13.86
CA SER A 617 0.69 36.10 -13.73
C SER A 617 2.00 36.59 -13.10
N ASP A 618 2.50 37.77 -13.49
CA ASP A 618 3.68 38.40 -12.88
C ASP A 618 3.50 38.71 -11.38
N SER A 619 2.27 39.05 -10.98
CA SER A 619 1.91 39.33 -9.59
C SER A 619 1.67 38.07 -8.75
N ALA A 620 1.57 36.90 -9.38
CA ALA A 620 1.21 35.66 -8.69
C ALA A 620 2.43 35.07 -7.96
N SER A 621 2.39 35.14 -6.62
CA SER A 621 3.42 34.53 -5.77
C SER A 621 2.79 33.87 -4.55
N LEU A 622 3.32 32.71 -4.18
CA LEU A 622 2.97 32.06 -2.92
C LEU A 622 3.51 32.81 -1.68
N ASP A 623 4.36 33.81 -1.88
CA ASP A 623 5.07 34.52 -0.83
C ASP A 623 4.42 35.86 -0.47
N ASN A 624 3.55 36.39 -1.34
CA ASN A 624 2.89 37.68 -1.10
C ASN A 624 2.06 37.64 0.20
N ALA A 625 2.17 38.70 1.00
CA ALA A 625 1.23 38.96 2.07
C ALA A 625 -0.14 39.17 1.43
N GLY A 626 -1.10 38.28 1.70
CA GLY A 626 -2.42 38.41 1.11
C GLY A 626 -3.01 39.76 1.49
N SER A 627 -3.68 40.41 0.53
CA SER A 627 -4.38 41.69 0.71
C SER A 627 -5.49 41.66 1.78
N ASP A 628 -5.81 40.48 2.31
CA ASP A 628 -6.84 40.18 3.31
C ASP A 628 -6.31 40.06 4.76
N GLY A 629 -5.05 40.40 5.02
CA GLY A 629 -4.48 40.44 6.39
C GLY A 629 -4.35 39.09 7.11
N THR A 630 -4.71 37.97 6.48
CA THR A 630 -4.61 36.63 7.10
C THR A 630 -3.16 36.15 7.18
N LEU A 631 -2.69 35.81 8.39
CA LEU A 631 -1.38 35.19 8.60
C LEU A 631 -1.29 33.82 7.90
N PHE A 632 -0.24 33.62 7.12
CA PHE A 632 0.01 32.35 6.46
C PHE A 632 0.56 31.33 7.46
N LEU A 633 -0.13 30.19 7.58
CA LEU A 633 0.33 29.08 8.41
C LEU A 633 1.08 28.08 7.55
N ARG A 634 2.38 27.91 7.85
CA ARG A 634 3.26 26.99 7.13
C ARG A 634 2.88 25.53 7.41
N PRO A 635 2.90 24.63 6.39
CA PRO A 635 2.56 23.23 6.59
C PRO A 635 3.74 22.44 7.22
N VAL A 636 3.90 22.55 8.54
CA VAL A 636 5.05 21.98 9.29
C VAL A 636 5.19 20.45 9.23
N TYR A 637 4.13 19.74 8.84
CA TYR A 637 4.13 18.28 8.68
C TYR A 637 4.33 17.83 7.23
N LEU A 638 4.68 18.73 6.33
CA LEU A 638 4.88 18.41 4.93
C LEU A 638 6.09 17.47 4.75
N GLU A 639 5.83 16.31 4.17
CA GLU A 639 6.83 15.27 3.88
C GLU A 639 7.28 15.29 2.42
N SER A 640 6.44 15.77 1.51
CA SER A 640 6.72 15.82 0.08
C SER A 640 6.14 17.07 -0.58
N LEU A 641 6.99 17.79 -1.30
CA LEU A 641 6.64 18.95 -2.10
C LEU A 641 6.97 18.69 -3.58
N SER A 642 6.02 18.97 -4.45
CA SER A 642 6.23 18.97 -5.91
C SER A 642 5.71 20.28 -6.48
N ILE A 643 6.53 20.98 -7.26
CA ILE A 643 6.14 22.25 -7.90
C ILE A 643 6.45 22.17 -9.39
N ASN A 644 5.52 22.66 -10.21
CA ASN A 644 5.73 22.87 -11.62
C ASN A 644 5.15 24.18 -12.14
N GLY A 645 5.89 24.85 -13.02
CA GLY A 645 5.45 26.05 -13.74
C GLY A 645 5.53 27.34 -12.91
N MET A 646 6.22 27.32 -11.76
CA MET A 646 6.46 28.50 -10.91
C MET A 646 7.72 29.25 -11.39
N GLU A 647 7.78 29.56 -12.67
CA GLU A 647 9.00 30.01 -13.36
C GLU A 647 9.57 31.32 -12.79
N LYS A 648 8.70 32.19 -12.24
CA LYS A 648 9.08 33.52 -11.73
C LYS A 648 9.47 33.52 -10.24
N SER A 649 8.75 32.76 -9.41
CA SER A 649 8.96 32.72 -7.95
C SER A 649 9.88 31.57 -7.51
N GLY A 650 10.06 30.56 -8.36
CA GLY A 650 10.76 29.32 -8.05
C GLY A 650 10.18 28.60 -6.83
N LEU A 651 11.01 28.36 -5.81
CA LEU A 651 10.60 27.75 -4.55
C LEU A 651 10.03 28.81 -3.59
N PRO A 652 8.84 28.59 -2.98
CA PRO A 652 8.25 29.54 -2.05
C PRO A 652 9.15 29.83 -0.84
N SER A 653 9.17 31.07 -0.35
CA SER A 653 9.94 31.55 0.80
C SER A 653 9.55 30.90 2.11
N TRP A 654 8.34 30.34 2.21
CA TRP A 654 7.95 29.57 3.37
C TRP A 654 8.64 28.22 3.45
N VAL A 655 9.28 27.73 2.36
CA VAL A 655 10.17 26.57 2.41
C VAL A 655 11.51 27.06 2.94
N THR A 656 11.85 26.63 4.14
CA THR A 656 12.99 27.10 4.91
C THR A 656 13.74 25.91 5.53
N ALA A 657 14.99 26.13 5.96
CA ALA A 657 15.83 25.06 6.50
C ALA A 657 15.27 24.37 7.77
N ASP A 658 14.34 25.00 8.49
CA ASP A 658 13.66 24.47 9.69
C ASP A 658 12.56 23.43 9.39
N PHE A 659 12.34 23.04 8.12
CA PHE A 659 11.40 21.97 7.75
C PHE A 659 11.90 20.60 8.19
N ASN A 660 11.50 20.18 9.39
CA ASN A 660 11.95 18.92 9.98
C ASN A 660 11.37 17.65 9.33
N ASN A 661 10.27 17.73 8.57
CA ASN A 661 9.64 16.53 7.99
C ASN A 661 9.83 16.39 6.47
N LEU A 662 10.35 17.42 5.80
CA LEU A 662 10.35 17.49 4.34
C LEU A 662 11.42 16.58 3.74
N SER A 663 10.98 15.38 3.35
CA SER A 663 11.83 14.30 2.86
C SER A 663 12.04 14.27 1.35
N LYS A 664 11.14 14.90 0.60
CA LYS A 664 11.15 14.85 -0.87
C LYS A 664 10.78 16.18 -1.49
N ILE A 665 11.63 16.65 -2.38
CA ILE A 665 11.37 17.80 -3.26
C ILE A 665 11.41 17.36 -4.72
N THR A 666 10.46 17.83 -5.53
CA THR A 666 10.44 17.62 -6.98
C THR A 666 10.09 18.93 -7.67
N LEU A 667 10.99 19.41 -8.52
CA LEU A 667 10.91 20.69 -9.19
C LEU A 667 10.99 20.49 -10.71
N CYS A 668 10.22 21.25 -11.46
CA CYS A 668 10.16 21.20 -12.92
C CYS A 668 9.63 22.54 -13.42
N ASP A 669 10.25 23.20 -14.39
CA ASP A 669 9.83 24.56 -14.81
C ASP A 669 9.73 25.53 -13.61
N THR A 670 10.78 25.55 -12.78
CA THR A 670 10.85 26.40 -11.58
C THR A 670 12.04 27.36 -11.59
N HIS A 671 13.02 27.18 -12.48
CA HIS A 671 14.16 28.10 -12.64
C HIS A 671 14.84 28.47 -11.30
N LEU A 672 15.14 27.47 -10.47
CA LEU A 672 15.82 27.65 -9.19
C LEU A 672 17.27 28.11 -9.41
N THR A 673 17.69 29.15 -8.72
CA THR A 673 19.06 29.69 -8.72
C THR A 673 19.95 28.99 -7.68
N ALA A 674 21.28 28.92 -7.86
CA ALA A 674 22.19 28.32 -6.88
C ALA A 674 22.03 28.88 -5.45
N PRO A 675 21.94 30.20 -5.21
CA PRO A 675 21.85 30.71 -3.84
C PRO A 675 20.63 30.18 -3.08
N LYS A 676 19.52 29.91 -3.77
CA LYS A 676 18.30 29.40 -3.14
C LYS A 676 18.37 27.89 -2.89
N LEU A 677 19.09 27.15 -3.75
CA LEU A 677 19.40 25.76 -3.49
C LEU A 677 20.36 25.62 -2.30
N ASP A 678 21.48 26.35 -2.32
CA ASP A 678 22.55 26.29 -1.32
C ASP A 678 22.08 26.71 0.08
N ASN A 679 21.36 27.82 0.19
CA ASN A 679 20.98 28.37 1.50
C ASN A 679 19.79 27.64 2.14
N VAL A 680 18.91 27.07 1.33
CA VAL A 680 17.66 26.47 1.82
C VAL A 680 17.66 24.97 1.66
N VAL A 681 17.76 24.47 0.42
CA VAL A 681 17.52 23.06 0.09
C VAL A 681 18.65 22.18 0.61
N SER A 682 19.91 22.63 0.46
CA SER A 682 21.09 21.91 0.94
C SER A 682 21.13 21.75 2.45
N ASN A 683 20.46 22.64 3.19
CA ASN A 683 20.44 22.65 4.66
C ASN A 683 19.22 21.94 5.27
N LEU A 684 18.33 21.36 4.46
CA LEU A 684 17.16 20.64 4.96
C LEU A 684 17.58 19.35 5.70
N PRO A 685 17.25 19.19 7.00
CA PRO A 685 17.85 18.16 7.85
C PRO A 685 17.45 16.74 7.47
N HIS A 686 16.28 16.55 6.86
CA HIS A 686 15.73 15.23 6.52
C HIS A 686 15.43 15.08 5.02
N LEU A 687 16.02 15.92 4.16
CA LEU A 687 15.82 15.83 2.72
C LEU A 687 16.55 14.61 2.16
N HIS A 688 15.82 13.52 1.98
CA HIS A 688 16.36 12.28 1.45
C HIS A 688 16.30 12.19 -0.08
N CYS A 689 15.45 12.99 -0.73
CA CYS A 689 15.30 12.97 -2.18
C CYS A 689 15.09 14.35 -2.79
N LEU A 690 15.97 14.65 -3.76
CA LEU A 690 15.87 15.82 -4.61
C LEU A 690 15.68 15.38 -6.05
N ARG A 691 14.66 15.93 -6.71
CA ARG A 691 14.42 15.72 -8.14
C ARG A 691 14.36 17.06 -8.86
N LEU A 692 15.38 17.33 -9.65
CA LEU A 692 15.48 18.48 -10.53
C LEU A 692 15.17 18.01 -11.94
N ARG A 693 14.00 18.37 -12.45
CA ARG A 693 13.56 18.04 -13.82
C ARG A 693 13.80 19.22 -14.77
N ARG A 694 13.32 19.08 -16.01
CA ARG A 694 13.45 20.08 -17.07
C ARG A 694 13.20 21.50 -16.55
N LYS A 695 14.11 22.44 -16.85
CA LYS A 695 14.01 23.87 -16.46
C LYS A 695 13.77 24.11 -14.97
N SER A 696 14.21 23.19 -14.11
CA SER A 696 14.06 23.35 -12.65
C SER A 696 15.19 24.14 -12.02
N TYR A 697 16.36 24.20 -12.66
CA TYR A 697 17.58 24.84 -12.18
C TYR A 697 18.18 25.67 -13.33
N THR A 698 18.77 26.82 -13.03
CA THR A 698 19.18 27.81 -14.05
C THR A 698 20.64 27.72 -14.47
N GLU A 699 21.47 27.01 -13.71
CA GLU A 699 22.92 27.00 -13.94
C GLU A 699 23.38 25.66 -14.51
N ASP A 700 24.45 25.72 -15.30
CA ASP A 700 25.00 24.54 -15.99
C ASP A 700 25.76 23.60 -15.05
N GLY A 701 26.20 24.11 -13.90
CA GLY A 701 26.92 23.37 -12.87
C GLY A 701 26.12 23.31 -11.56
N LEU A 702 26.03 22.12 -10.98
CA LEU A 702 25.43 21.89 -9.67
C LEU A 702 26.52 21.47 -8.68
N THR A 703 26.79 22.35 -7.72
CA THR A 703 27.82 22.16 -6.69
C THR A 703 27.21 21.74 -5.36
N PHE A 704 27.70 20.64 -4.81
CA PHE A 704 27.42 20.15 -3.47
C PHE A 704 28.50 20.66 -2.54
N ARG A 705 28.22 21.76 -1.84
CA ARG A 705 29.16 22.38 -0.91
C ARG A 705 29.37 21.54 0.35
N ALA A 706 30.54 21.69 0.98
CA ALA A 706 30.92 20.99 2.19
C ALA A 706 29.84 21.13 3.29
N GLY A 707 29.42 19.99 3.86
CA GLY A 707 28.38 19.95 4.89
C GLY A 707 26.94 20.12 4.39
N GLY A 708 26.72 20.34 3.10
CA GLY A 708 25.40 20.34 2.47
C GLY A 708 24.84 18.93 2.22
N PHE A 709 23.51 18.83 2.11
CA PHE A 709 22.78 17.62 1.74
C PHE A 709 23.05 16.40 2.65
N LYS A 710 23.21 16.61 3.95
CA LYS A 710 23.63 15.57 4.93
C LYS A 710 22.79 14.28 4.91
N ALA A 711 21.49 14.38 4.64
CA ALA A 711 20.55 13.26 4.64
C ALA A 711 20.14 12.79 3.23
N LEU A 712 20.68 13.38 2.16
CA LEU A 712 20.27 13.10 0.79
C LEU A 712 20.74 11.70 0.36
N ARG A 713 19.80 10.90 -0.15
CA ARG A 713 20.05 9.52 -0.63
C ARG A 713 19.79 9.33 -2.11
N PHE A 714 18.84 10.07 -2.67
CA PHE A 714 18.47 9.96 -4.08
C PHE A 714 18.44 11.31 -4.76
N LEU A 715 19.27 11.45 -5.79
CA LEU A 715 19.30 12.59 -6.69
C LEU A 715 18.78 12.18 -8.07
N LEU A 716 17.82 12.93 -8.61
CA LEU A 716 17.39 12.80 -10.00
C LEU A 716 17.56 14.14 -10.70
N LEU A 717 18.30 14.10 -11.80
CA LEU A 717 18.54 15.20 -12.71
C LEU A 717 17.99 14.79 -14.08
N GLU A 718 17.06 15.56 -14.61
CA GLU A 718 16.41 15.31 -15.90
C GLU A 718 16.33 16.62 -16.68
N GLY A 719 16.92 16.67 -17.87
CA GLY A 719 16.90 17.86 -18.74
C GLY A 719 18.30 18.23 -19.24
N ALA A 720 18.37 19.12 -20.23
CA ALA A 720 19.63 19.50 -20.89
C ALA A 720 20.48 20.52 -20.10
N ASP A 721 19.94 21.05 -18.99
CA ASP A 721 20.49 22.25 -18.35
C ASP A 721 21.72 21.94 -17.48
N ILE A 722 21.77 20.81 -16.75
CA ILE A 722 22.87 20.51 -15.81
C ILE A 722 23.90 19.59 -16.48
N THR A 723 25.10 20.12 -16.69
CA THR A 723 26.21 19.48 -17.39
C THR A 723 27.41 19.20 -16.50
N ALA A 724 27.54 19.89 -15.37
CA ALA A 724 28.62 19.63 -14.41
C ALA A 724 28.07 19.31 -13.01
N LEU A 725 28.63 18.29 -12.38
CA LEU A 725 28.42 17.97 -10.96
C LEU A 725 29.73 18.13 -10.21
N THR A 726 29.71 18.87 -9.11
CA THR A 726 30.88 19.05 -8.25
C THR A 726 30.52 18.71 -6.83
N PHE A 727 31.23 17.76 -6.22
CA PHE A 727 31.06 17.35 -4.84
C PHE A 727 32.27 17.78 -4.02
N GLU A 728 32.09 18.72 -3.09
CA GLU A 728 33.11 19.07 -2.12
C GLU A 728 33.21 17.98 -1.04
N GLU A 729 34.32 17.95 -0.32
CA GLU A 729 34.53 17.00 0.77
C GLU A 729 33.42 17.11 1.83
N ASN A 730 32.95 15.97 2.35
CA ASN A 730 31.83 15.87 3.31
C ASN A 730 30.48 16.41 2.81
N SER A 731 30.30 16.58 1.50
CA SER A 731 29.00 16.90 0.90
C SER A 731 28.23 15.61 0.56
N GLY A 732 26.91 15.60 0.79
CA GLY A 732 26.05 14.47 0.44
C GLY A 732 26.49 13.07 0.93
N PRO A 733 26.92 12.90 2.21
CA PRO A 733 27.57 11.67 2.68
C PRO A 733 26.71 10.40 2.61
N GLN A 734 25.38 10.53 2.52
CA GLN A 734 24.44 9.40 2.43
C GLN A 734 23.92 9.16 1.01
N LEU A 735 24.52 9.77 -0.02
CA LEU A 735 24.00 9.71 -1.37
C LEU A 735 24.21 8.33 -1.99
N GLU A 736 23.13 7.55 -2.09
CA GLU A 736 23.15 6.15 -2.55
C GLU A 736 22.96 6.02 -4.06
N LYS A 737 22.13 6.90 -4.66
CA LYS A 737 21.74 6.78 -6.07
C LYS A 737 21.60 8.13 -6.75
N ILE A 738 22.24 8.25 -7.91
CA ILE A 738 22.14 9.40 -8.82
C ILE A 738 21.56 8.92 -10.14
N PHE A 739 20.50 9.56 -10.60
CA PHE A 739 19.97 9.40 -11.95
C PHE A 739 20.20 10.69 -12.71
N TRP A 740 20.99 10.64 -13.78
CA TRP A 740 21.40 11.81 -14.54
C TRP A 740 21.05 11.64 -16.01
N SER A 741 19.93 12.23 -16.41
CA SER A 741 19.44 12.22 -17.79
C SER A 741 19.65 13.59 -18.44
N MET A 742 20.47 13.60 -19.49
CA MET A 742 20.90 14.79 -20.23
C MET A 742 20.85 14.55 -21.74
N ASP A 743 20.55 15.55 -22.56
CA ASP A 743 20.45 15.36 -24.01
C ASP A 743 21.75 14.81 -24.64
N THR A 744 21.64 14.06 -25.74
CA THR A 744 22.77 13.39 -26.40
C THR A 744 23.84 14.38 -26.87
N ALA A 745 23.43 15.57 -27.31
CA ALA A 745 24.34 16.64 -27.72
C ALA A 745 25.20 17.20 -26.57
N VAL A 746 24.76 17.00 -25.32
CA VAL A 746 25.37 17.58 -24.12
C VAL A 746 26.14 16.51 -23.31
N ALA A 747 25.83 15.23 -23.50
CA ALA A 747 26.47 14.10 -22.81
C ALA A 747 28.01 14.10 -22.92
N ALA A 748 28.57 14.45 -24.08
CA ALA A 748 30.02 14.50 -24.28
C ALA A 748 30.73 15.58 -23.43
N LYS A 749 30.00 16.61 -22.97
CA LYS A 749 30.53 17.69 -22.12
C LYS A 749 30.24 17.44 -20.63
N ALA A 750 29.49 16.40 -20.31
CA ALA A 750 29.09 16.13 -18.96
C ALA A 750 30.31 15.77 -18.12
N SER A 751 30.47 16.42 -16.96
CA SER A 751 31.62 16.18 -16.09
C SER A 751 31.18 16.04 -14.64
N ALA A 752 31.86 15.18 -13.91
CA ALA A 752 31.64 15.03 -12.48
C ALA A 752 32.98 15.07 -11.74
N THR A 753 33.07 15.90 -10.71
CA THR A 753 34.27 16.07 -9.87
C THR A 753 33.93 15.81 -8.41
N GLY A 754 34.85 15.16 -7.68
CA GLY A 754 34.66 14.84 -6.26
C GLY A 754 33.71 13.67 -5.99
N ILE A 755 33.35 12.89 -7.01
CA ILE A 755 32.53 11.67 -6.84
C ILE A 755 33.18 10.71 -5.83
N GLU A 756 34.52 10.66 -5.79
CA GLU A 756 35.32 9.87 -4.86
C GLU A 756 35.02 10.12 -3.37
N HIS A 757 34.39 11.26 -3.03
CA HIS A 757 33.95 11.58 -1.67
C HIS A 757 32.62 10.90 -1.27
N LEU A 758 31.87 10.33 -2.22
CA LEU A 758 30.54 9.75 -2.00
C LEU A 758 30.61 8.27 -1.61
N VAL A 759 31.09 7.99 -0.39
CA VAL A 759 31.38 6.62 0.09
C VAL A 759 30.20 5.63 0.08
N GLU A 760 28.96 6.13 0.11
CA GLU A 760 27.71 5.35 0.10
C GLU A 760 27.09 5.19 -1.30
N LEU A 761 27.72 5.72 -2.35
CA LEU A 761 27.20 5.65 -3.72
C LEU A 761 27.18 4.21 -4.24
N LYS A 762 26.01 3.76 -4.68
CA LYS A 762 25.76 2.41 -5.21
C LYS A 762 25.40 2.43 -6.69
N HIS A 763 24.70 3.47 -7.14
CA HIS A 763 24.16 3.55 -8.49
C HIS A 763 24.37 4.95 -9.07
N LEU A 764 25.00 5.01 -10.25
CA LEU A 764 24.96 6.19 -11.12
C LEU A 764 24.33 5.75 -12.44
N ILE A 765 23.14 6.26 -12.74
CA ILE A 765 22.37 5.85 -13.91
C ILE A 765 22.41 6.96 -14.95
N ILE A 766 22.87 6.64 -16.15
CA ILE A 766 22.95 7.52 -17.32
C ILE A 766 22.29 6.76 -18.49
N PRO A 767 21.12 7.19 -18.99
CA PRO A 767 20.34 6.40 -19.95
C PRO A 767 21.14 5.92 -21.18
N GLU A 768 20.93 4.64 -21.56
CA GLU A 768 21.64 3.93 -22.64
C GLU A 768 21.85 4.74 -23.94
N GLY A 769 23.01 4.53 -24.57
CA GLY A 769 23.40 5.20 -25.82
C GLY A 769 24.06 6.58 -25.65
N ARG A 770 24.47 6.93 -24.42
CA ARG A 770 25.08 8.23 -24.07
C ARG A 770 26.44 8.03 -23.40
N SER A 771 27.53 8.04 -24.18
CA SER A 771 28.88 7.99 -23.60
C SER A 771 29.21 9.32 -22.91
N CYS A 772 29.65 9.23 -21.65
CA CYS A 772 30.01 10.38 -20.81
C CYS A 772 31.44 10.16 -20.30
N PRO A 773 32.47 10.29 -21.15
CA PRO A 773 33.82 9.81 -20.85
C PRO A 773 34.45 10.49 -19.62
N LEU A 774 34.12 11.76 -19.35
CA LEU A 774 34.61 12.45 -18.15
C LEU A 774 33.96 11.93 -16.87
N VAL A 775 32.69 11.52 -16.93
CA VAL A 775 31.96 10.93 -15.79
C VAL A 775 32.43 9.51 -15.55
N GLU A 776 32.59 8.71 -16.61
CA GLU A 776 33.15 7.35 -16.55
C GLU A 776 34.55 7.36 -15.93
N ASN A 777 35.42 8.29 -16.35
CA ASN A 777 36.75 8.48 -15.76
C ASN A 777 36.71 8.91 -14.29
N ALA A 778 35.71 9.70 -13.87
CA ALA A 778 35.53 10.08 -12.48
C ALA A 778 35.10 8.88 -11.62
N ILE A 779 34.19 8.03 -12.12
CA ILE A 779 33.77 6.80 -11.44
C ILE A 779 34.93 5.81 -11.32
N ALA A 780 35.78 5.68 -12.34
CA ALA A 780 36.94 4.80 -12.30
C ALA A 780 37.91 5.14 -11.15
N LYS A 781 37.96 6.40 -10.72
CA LYS A 781 38.76 6.88 -9.58
C LYS A 781 38.07 6.65 -8.22
N HIS A 782 36.80 6.23 -8.20
CA HIS A 782 36.07 6.00 -6.96
C HIS A 782 36.60 4.76 -6.22
N PRO A 783 36.81 4.81 -4.89
CA PRO A 783 37.35 3.68 -4.11
C PRO A 783 36.55 2.38 -4.23
N LYS A 784 35.24 2.48 -4.49
CA LYS A 784 34.31 1.36 -4.71
C LYS A 784 33.81 1.26 -6.17
N SER A 785 34.63 1.65 -7.14
CA SER A 785 34.24 1.67 -8.57
C SER A 785 33.66 0.34 -9.06
N HIS A 786 34.23 -0.80 -8.62
CA HIS A 786 33.75 -2.16 -8.92
C HIS A 786 32.34 -2.47 -8.38
N ALA A 787 31.85 -1.74 -7.38
CA ALA A 787 30.54 -1.95 -6.76
C ALA A 787 29.49 -0.93 -7.26
N ILE A 788 29.91 0.12 -7.97
CA ILE A 788 28.99 1.09 -8.55
C ILE A 788 28.46 0.53 -9.87
N ARG A 789 27.14 0.32 -9.93
CA ARG A 789 26.50 -0.03 -11.21
C ARG A 789 26.34 1.24 -12.04
N LEU A 790 26.99 1.25 -13.19
CA LEU A 790 26.75 2.19 -14.29
C LEU A 790 25.81 1.52 -15.28
N SER A 791 24.63 2.13 -15.48
CA SER A 791 23.55 1.66 -16.37
C SER A 791 23.01 2.82 -17.18
#